data_AF-A0A397AII5-F1
#
_entry.id   AF-A0A397AII5-F1
#
_cell.length_a   1.000
_cell.length_b   1.000
_cell.length_c   1.000
_cell.angle_alpha   90.00
_cell.angle_beta   90.00
_cell.angle_gamma   90.00
#
_symmetry.space_group_name_H-M   'P 1'
#
loop_
_entity.id
_entity.type
_entity.pdbx_description
1 polymer ?
#
loop_
_entity_poly.entity_id
_entity_poly.type
_entity_poly.pdbx_seq_one_letter_code
_entity_poly.pdbx_strand_id
1 'polypeptide(L)'
;MHASILLGGICILAVAIRLFSVAQWGSVIHEFDPQFNFRTTKFLATNSFSEFLNWFDDRAWYPLGRVVGGTLYPGLMLISASVYRILHFLGLPVSILHICVFFAPFFAAATALATYALTFHVTQRQRTALIAAFFMSIAPAYISRSVGGSYDNEGVAIFLLVLVFYLWVRSVDSGRMVDAAVTSLAYFAMVLSWGGYVFLINVIPIHVLALVLSGRYSPRLYVAYSTFYILATLFAMQVPFVGFNVIQKAETLGSHGVFGILQIVAFAKWLESLLGVHIHRLRAAIVQVGLAGAGVVVVVAVVLQVTGVLQWSGRSLTLLDPTYASKYIPIIASVSEHQPSAWSGFYMAFGPSLLVVPLGLYFLFEEAPLTSAKLFVLLYSAFAWYFAGVMNRLLLTLAPATCVVAAVGVSNTLDTLFFYLRRDKPASLSESHGFPGEEAEVAAVARDLERKRAAVVAQYGNANSIPAHLLEQPDVFGDSIALLIHVVSFNRPMPGRNRKTPGALQAVVVGVALVLVWQLLHASSVANRAYSSTSLVHESRNRTTGAEIVHDDFREAFGWLRHNSAPDAVVLSWWDYGYQLSSYANRTVLVDNNTWNNTHIATVGRVFASTEAAAVPILHSLNVDYVFLLFGGASGYGGDDLDKFSWFLRIAQGVFPDTVDLDKFLVNGYADAGESATAAMKECLLYKLSYYRFDEYVADPTKPVKGFDRNRQRQQRTSPIHLSHFEEVFTSEAWIVRIFKLRRDILH
;
A
#
# COMPACT_ATOMS: atom_id res chain seq x y z
N MET A 1 6.21 -30.59 -10.59
CA MET A 1 5.83 -30.03 -11.90
C MET A 1 4.53 -29.24 -11.82
N HIS A 2 3.39 -29.86 -11.43
CA HIS A 2 2.07 -29.20 -11.38
C HIS A 2 2.00 -27.91 -10.52
N ALA A 3 2.55 -27.91 -9.31
CA ALA A 3 2.52 -26.73 -8.44
C ALA A 3 3.36 -25.55 -8.98
N SER A 4 4.48 -25.84 -9.64
CA SER A 4 5.32 -24.82 -10.27
C SER A 4 4.62 -24.18 -11.47
N ILE A 5 3.88 -24.96 -12.26
CA ILE A 5 3.06 -24.46 -13.38
C ILE A 5 1.94 -23.55 -12.86
N LEU A 6 1.23 -23.99 -11.82
CA LEU A 6 0.19 -23.17 -11.17
C LEU A 6 0.74 -21.86 -10.62
N LEU A 7 1.89 -21.91 -9.95
CA LEU A 7 2.54 -20.71 -9.43
C LEU A 7 2.98 -19.76 -10.55
N GLY A 8 3.48 -20.28 -11.67
CA GLY A 8 3.75 -19.51 -12.89
C GLY A 8 2.49 -18.84 -13.44
N GLY A 9 1.37 -19.58 -13.51
CA GLY A 9 0.07 -19.03 -13.89
C GLY A 9 -0.42 -17.91 -12.95
N ILE A 10 -0.24 -18.07 -11.63
CA ILE A 10 -0.56 -17.04 -10.63
C ILE A 10 0.28 -15.78 -10.83
N CYS A 11 1.57 -15.92 -11.15
CA CYS A 11 2.44 -14.78 -11.43
C CYS A 11 2.02 -14.03 -12.70
N ILE A 12 1.68 -14.75 -13.77
CA ILE A 12 1.16 -14.16 -15.00
C ILE A 12 -0.15 -13.42 -14.73
N LEU A 13 -1.06 -14.02 -13.95
CA LEU A 13 -2.31 -13.39 -13.55
C LEU A 13 -2.08 -12.11 -12.73
N ALA A 14 -1.10 -12.13 -11.80
CA ALA A 14 -0.74 -10.98 -11.00
C ALA A 14 -0.33 -9.77 -11.87
N VAL A 15 0.48 -10.03 -12.90
CA VAL A 15 0.90 -8.99 -13.87
C VAL A 15 -0.30 -8.56 -14.72
N ALA A 16 -1.02 -9.51 -15.33
CA ALA A 16 -2.08 -9.21 -16.29
C ALA A 16 -3.18 -8.30 -15.72
N ILE A 17 -3.66 -8.57 -14.49
CA ILE A 17 -4.71 -7.75 -13.85
C ILE A 17 -4.26 -6.31 -13.60
N ARG A 18 -2.95 -6.06 -13.47
CA ARG A 18 -2.41 -4.71 -13.21
C ARG A 18 -2.17 -3.90 -14.49
N LEU A 19 -2.36 -4.48 -15.67
CA LEU A 19 -2.12 -3.82 -16.95
C LEU A 19 -3.38 -3.15 -17.54
N PHE A 20 -4.53 -3.18 -16.86
CA PHE A 20 -5.75 -2.52 -17.36
C PHE A 20 -5.55 -1.01 -17.63
N SER A 21 -4.86 -0.29 -16.74
CA SER A 21 -4.57 1.13 -16.94
C SER A 21 -3.69 1.37 -18.18
N VAL A 22 -2.64 0.56 -18.35
CA VAL A 22 -1.70 0.68 -19.47
C VAL A 22 -2.39 0.34 -20.79
N ALA A 23 -3.32 -0.61 -20.79
CA ALA A 23 -4.11 -0.98 -21.95
C ALA A 23 -5.12 0.13 -22.35
N GLN A 24 -5.68 0.85 -21.38
CA GLN A 24 -6.64 1.93 -21.62
C GLN A 24 -5.96 3.25 -22.02
N TRP A 25 -4.88 3.63 -21.32
CA TRP A 25 -4.31 4.98 -21.38
C TRP A 25 -2.91 5.04 -21.99
N GLY A 26 -2.34 3.89 -22.33
CA GLY A 26 -0.94 3.77 -22.73
C GLY A 26 0.02 3.84 -21.53
N SER A 27 1.32 3.86 -21.82
CA SER A 27 2.36 3.88 -20.80
C SER A 27 2.58 5.29 -20.25
N VAL A 28 1.78 5.68 -19.25
CA VAL A 28 1.88 6.97 -18.55
C VAL A 28 1.98 6.70 -17.05
N ILE A 29 2.64 7.62 -16.33
CA ILE A 29 2.70 7.58 -14.87
C ILE A 29 1.44 8.22 -14.31
N HIS A 30 0.76 7.51 -13.42
CA HIS A 30 -0.49 7.96 -12.80
C HIS A 30 -0.22 8.57 -11.42
N GLU A 31 -1.23 9.26 -10.88
CA GLU A 31 -1.19 9.93 -9.58
C GLU A 31 -0.19 11.10 -9.49
N PHE A 32 -0.18 11.76 -8.32
CA PHE A 32 0.66 12.93 -8.06
C PHE A 32 2.06 12.53 -7.57
N ASP A 33 2.13 11.63 -6.58
CA ASP A 33 3.36 11.23 -5.89
C ASP A 33 4.40 10.54 -6.81
N PRO A 34 4.01 9.61 -7.71
CA PRO A 34 4.95 8.93 -8.60
C PRO A 34 5.74 9.84 -9.56
N GLN A 35 5.26 11.07 -9.80
CA GLN A 35 5.94 12.03 -10.68
C GLN A 35 7.29 12.48 -10.11
N PHE A 36 7.36 12.68 -8.79
CA PHE A 36 8.62 12.99 -8.11
C PHE A 36 9.59 11.80 -8.17
N ASN A 37 9.08 10.59 -7.91
CA ASN A 37 9.87 9.36 -8.01
C ASN A 37 10.42 9.17 -9.43
N PHE A 38 9.63 9.46 -10.46
CA PHE A 38 10.11 9.37 -11.83
C PHE A 38 11.17 10.42 -12.17
N ARG A 39 10.97 11.67 -11.77
CA ARG A 39 11.95 12.75 -11.99
C ARG A 39 13.29 12.43 -11.32
N THR A 40 13.25 11.93 -10.08
CA THR A 40 14.44 11.52 -9.32
C THR A 40 15.12 10.30 -9.94
N THR A 41 14.37 9.28 -10.38
CA THR A 41 14.91 8.12 -11.10
C THR A 41 15.54 8.52 -12.43
N LYS A 42 14.92 9.43 -13.17
CA LYS A 42 15.49 9.97 -14.42
C LYS A 42 16.82 10.65 -14.17
N PHE A 43 16.93 11.45 -13.10
CA PHE A 43 18.18 12.09 -12.71
C PHE A 43 19.26 11.06 -12.34
N LEU A 44 18.91 10.03 -11.55
CA LEU A 44 19.84 8.96 -11.17
C LEU A 44 20.27 8.07 -12.35
N ALA A 45 19.40 7.90 -13.35
CA ALA A 45 19.73 7.14 -14.56
C ALA A 45 20.79 7.86 -15.41
N THR A 46 20.75 9.20 -15.49
CA THR A 46 21.68 10.00 -16.29
C THR A 46 22.95 10.42 -15.54
N ASN A 47 22.87 10.61 -14.23
CA ASN A 47 23.96 11.12 -13.40
C ASN A 47 24.60 10.05 -12.52
N SER A 48 25.70 10.39 -11.87
CA SER A 48 26.36 9.51 -10.91
C SER A 48 25.55 9.38 -9.60
N PHE A 49 25.80 8.30 -8.85
CA PHE A 49 25.15 8.11 -7.55
C PHE A 49 25.58 9.17 -6.52
N SER A 50 26.83 9.64 -6.60
CA SER A 50 27.33 10.70 -5.71
C SER A 50 26.65 12.05 -5.98
N GLU A 51 26.40 12.38 -7.25
CA GLU A 51 25.66 13.60 -7.61
C GLU A 51 24.20 13.52 -7.16
N PHE A 52 23.59 12.33 -7.24
CA PHE A 52 22.23 12.12 -6.74
C PHE A 52 22.13 12.33 -5.21
N LEU A 53 23.06 11.79 -4.44
CA LEU A 53 23.07 11.97 -2.98
C LEU A 53 23.28 13.43 -2.57
N ASN A 54 24.09 14.18 -3.33
CA ASN A 54 24.35 15.60 -3.08
C ASN A 54 23.44 16.54 -3.86
N TRP A 55 22.34 16.03 -4.44
CA TRP A 55 21.47 16.82 -5.29
C TRP A 55 20.64 17.82 -4.48
N PHE A 56 20.84 19.10 -4.75
CA PHE A 56 19.97 20.20 -4.33
C PHE A 56 19.07 20.61 -5.49
N ASP A 57 17.74 20.46 -5.31
CA ASP A 57 16.75 20.88 -6.28
C ASP A 57 16.30 22.31 -5.97
N ASP A 58 16.73 23.25 -6.82
CA ASP A 58 16.39 24.67 -6.77
C ASP A 58 15.02 24.98 -7.39
N ARG A 59 14.41 24.01 -8.08
CA ARG A 59 13.10 24.17 -8.75
C ARG A 59 11.90 23.83 -7.88
N ALA A 60 12.11 23.26 -6.71
CA ALA A 60 11.05 22.94 -5.76
C ALA A 60 11.24 23.74 -4.47
N TRP A 61 10.15 24.09 -3.80
CA TRP A 61 10.16 24.90 -2.58
C TRP A 61 10.83 26.27 -2.74
N TYR A 62 10.57 26.99 -3.84
CA TYR A 62 11.11 28.33 -3.98
C TYR A 62 10.61 29.25 -2.84
N PRO A 63 11.50 30.04 -2.18
CA PRO A 63 12.93 30.26 -2.45
C PRO A 63 13.91 29.37 -1.65
N LEU A 64 13.42 28.42 -0.86
CA LEU A 64 14.21 27.58 0.06
C LEU A 64 15.05 26.51 -0.67
N GLY A 65 14.49 25.92 -1.74
CA GLY A 65 15.04 24.72 -2.37
C GLY A 65 14.84 23.45 -1.55
N ARG A 66 15.16 22.29 -2.14
CA ARG A 66 15.06 20.97 -1.47
C ARG A 66 16.33 20.14 -1.65
N VAL A 67 16.92 19.69 -0.54
CA VAL A 67 18.01 18.70 -0.55
C VAL A 67 17.42 17.32 -0.82
N VAL A 68 17.47 16.85 -2.07
CA VAL A 68 16.74 15.66 -2.49
C VAL A 68 17.36 14.39 -1.88
N GLY A 69 18.67 14.20 -1.98
CA GLY A 69 19.34 12.97 -1.54
C GLY A 69 19.23 12.68 -0.03
N GLY A 70 19.03 13.72 0.78
CA GLY A 70 18.81 13.59 2.23
C GLY A 70 17.34 13.52 2.65
N THR A 71 16.39 13.80 1.75
CA THR A 71 14.95 13.93 2.08
C THR A 71 14.07 12.86 1.43
N LEU A 72 14.65 11.81 0.85
CA LEU A 72 13.91 10.70 0.24
C LEU A 72 14.47 9.32 0.60
N TYR A 73 13.68 8.29 0.32
CA TYR A 73 14.07 6.88 0.38
C TYR A 73 14.59 6.42 -0.99
N PRO A 74 15.90 6.13 -1.16
CA PRO A 74 16.49 5.95 -2.48
C PRO A 74 16.27 4.57 -3.11
N GLY A 75 15.66 3.62 -2.39
CA GLY A 75 15.56 2.21 -2.78
C GLY A 75 14.83 2.00 -4.12
N LEU A 76 13.70 2.67 -4.30
CA LEU A 76 12.90 2.59 -5.53
C LEU A 76 13.72 3.04 -6.76
N MET A 77 14.34 4.22 -6.65
CA MET A 77 15.14 4.82 -7.72
C MET A 77 16.38 3.98 -8.04
N LEU A 78 17.05 3.46 -7.01
CA LEU A 78 18.24 2.61 -7.17
C LEU A 78 17.94 1.33 -7.93
N ILE A 79 16.83 0.65 -7.60
CA ILE A 79 16.44 -0.59 -8.30
C ILE A 79 16.14 -0.27 -9.77
N SER A 80 15.33 0.75 -10.05
CA SER A 80 14.96 1.10 -11.43
C SER A 80 16.15 1.58 -12.26
N ALA A 81 17.03 2.41 -11.70
CA ALA A 81 18.25 2.87 -12.38
C ALA A 81 19.24 1.72 -12.63
N SER A 82 19.35 0.77 -11.69
CA SER A 82 20.20 -0.42 -11.87
C SER A 82 19.66 -1.32 -12.98
N VAL A 83 18.35 -1.57 -13.01
CA VAL A 83 17.69 -2.33 -14.09
C VAL A 83 17.91 -1.64 -15.44
N TYR A 84 17.76 -0.31 -15.50
CA TYR A 84 18.02 0.48 -16.71
C TYR A 84 19.45 0.30 -17.22
N ARG A 85 20.45 0.42 -16.34
CA ARG A 85 21.87 0.25 -16.70
C ARG A 85 22.19 -1.18 -17.14
N ILE A 86 21.62 -2.19 -16.49
CA ILE A 86 21.79 -3.60 -16.86
C ILE A 86 21.17 -3.88 -18.23
N LEU A 87 19.96 -3.41 -18.51
CA LEU A 87 19.30 -3.61 -19.80
C LEU A 87 20.07 -2.93 -20.94
N HIS A 88 20.56 -1.71 -20.72
CA HIS A 88 21.43 -1.03 -21.68
C HIS A 88 22.76 -1.76 -21.90
N PHE A 89 23.35 -2.32 -20.84
CA PHE A 89 24.56 -3.15 -20.96
C PHE A 89 24.32 -4.42 -21.77
N LEU A 90 23.13 -5.03 -21.65
CA LEU A 90 22.71 -6.21 -22.42
C LEU A 90 22.29 -5.88 -23.87
N GLY A 91 22.33 -4.60 -24.28
CA GLY A 91 21.95 -4.18 -25.63
C GLY A 91 20.44 -4.05 -25.87
N LEU A 92 19.63 -3.96 -24.81
CA LEU A 92 18.19 -3.74 -24.89
C LEU A 92 17.86 -2.27 -24.53
N PRO A 93 17.71 -1.36 -25.52
CA PRO A 93 17.48 0.06 -25.27
C PRO A 93 16.01 0.35 -24.87
N VAL A 94 15.65 -0.02 -23.64
CA VAL A 94 14.32 0.26 -23.06
C VAL A 94 14.34 1.64 -22.39
N SER A 95 13.33 2.46 -22.66
CA SER A 95 13.20 3.78 -22.02
C SER A 95 12.99 3.64 -20.50
N ILE A 96 13.54 4.59 -19.73
CA ILE A 96 13.37 4.61 -18.27
C ILE A 96 11.89 4.71 -17.85
N LEU A 97 11.06 5.35 -18.68
CA LEU A 97 9.61 5.45 -18.47
C LEU A 97 8.95 4.08 -18.43
N HIS A 98 9.23 3.20 -19.41
CA HIS A 98 8.65 1.86 -19.43
C HIS A 98 9.09 1.03 -18.22
N ILE A 99 10.35 1.14 -17.81
CA ILE A 99 10.85 0.45 -16.60
C ILE A 99 10.07 0.90 -15.36
N CYS A 100 9.81 2.21 -15.21
CA CYS A 100 9.04 2.74 -14.08
C CYS A 100 7.56 2.32 -14.14
N VAL A 101 6.94 2.31 -15.32
CA VAL A 101 5.54 1.93 -15.51
C VAL A 101 5.30 0.45 -15.19
N PHE A 102 6.19 -0.45 -15.61
CA PHE A 102 6.07 -1.90 -15.37
C PHE A 102 6.70 -2.38 -14.06
N PHE A 103 7.25 -1.46 -13.25
CA PHE A 103 7.93 -1.78 -12.00
C PHE A 103 7.00 -2.46 -10.99
N ALA A 104 5.86 -1.84 -10.67
CA ALA A 104 4.94 -2.36 -9.67
C ALA A 104 4.30 -3.71 -10.05
N PRO A 105 3.86 -3.94 -11.30
CA PRO A 105 3.39 -5.27 -11.73
C PRO A 105 4.43 -6.39 -11.55
N PHE A 106 5.71 -6.11 -11.81
CA PHE A 106 6.79 -7.08 -11.60
C PHE A 106 6.94 -7.46 -10.12
N PHE A 107 7.00 -6.46 -9.22
CA PHE A 107 7.08 -6.71 -7.78
C PHE A 107 5.81 -7.34 -7.21
N ALA A 108 4.65 -7.13 -7.82
CA ALA A 108 3.44 -7.82 -7.43
C ALA A 108 3.51 -9.34 -7.67
N ALA A 109 4.09 -9.78 -8.78
CA ALA A 109 4.37 -11.20 -9.01
C ALA A 109 5.37 -11.75 -7.99
N ALA A 110 6.44 -11.00 -7.70
CA ALA A 110 7.40 -11.36 -6.65
C ALA A 110 6.75 -11.43 -5.26
N THR A 111 5.75 -10.58 -4.99
CA THR A 111 4.97 -10.60 -3.74
C THR A 111 4.15 -11.88 -3.63
N ALA A 112 3.51 -12.34 -4.71
CA ALA A 112 2.78 -13.62 -4.70
C ALA A 112 3.72 -14.80 -4.38
N LEU A 113 4.97 -14.78 -4.89
CA LEU A 113 5.99 -15.78 -4.56
C LEU A 113 6.44 -15.68 -3.09
N ALA A 114 6.64 -14.47 -2.57
CA ALA A 114 6.98 -14.27 -1.16
C ALA A 114 5.86 -14.74 -0.22
N THR A 115 4.60 -14.46 -0.56
CA THR A 115 3.43 -14.92 0.20
C THR A 115 3.29 -16.44 0.16
N TYR A 116 3.58 -17.08 -0.99
CA TYR A 116 3.67 -18.53 -1.09
C TYR A 116 4.73 -19.08 -0.11
N ALA A 117 5.93 -18.51 -0.11
CA ALA A 117 7.03 -18.97 0.75
C ALA A 117 6.72 -18.79 2.24
N LEU A 118 6.15 -17.65 2.64
CA LEU A 118 5.70 -17.40 4.02
C LEU A 118 4.63 -18.41 4.44
N THR A 119 3.58 -18.58 3.63
CA THR A 119 2.47 -19.47 3.96
C THR A 119 2.93 -20.92 4.05
N PHE A 120 3.76 -21.37 3.11
CA PHE A 120 4.33 -22.71 3.10
C PHE A 120 5.14 -22.97 4.38
N HIS A 121 5.93 -22.00 4.84
CA HIS A 121 6.70 -22.16 6.07
C HIS A 121 5.83 -22.24 7.32
N VAL A 122 4.73 -21.49 7.36
CA VAL A 122 3.80 -21.45 8.52
C VAL A 122 2.95 -22.72 8.60
N THR A 123 2.39 -23.17 7.48
CA THR A 123 1.41 -24.27 7.45
C THR A 123 2.03 -25.62 7.08
N GLN A 124 3.21 -25.63 6.47
CA GLN A 124 3.86 -26.81 5.86
C GLN A 124 2.98 -27.50 4.81
N ARG A 125 1.99 -26.79 4.25
CA ARG A 125 1.05 -27.31 3.23
C ARG A 125 1.19 -26.53 1.94
N GLN A 126 1.57 -27.24 0.87
CA GLN A 126 1.72 -26.65 -0.46
C GLN A 126 0.40 -26.11 -1.03
N ARG A 127 -0.71 -26.80 -0.77
CA ARG A 127 -2.05 -26.41 -1.24
C ARG A 127 -2.48 -25.06 -0.67
N THR A 128 -2.34 -24.88 0.63
CA THR A 128 -2.67 -23.63 1.33
C THR A 128 -1.80 -22.47 0.81
N ALA A 129 -0.52 -22.73 0.57
CA ALA A 129 0.40 -21.73 0.03
C ALA A 129 0.03 -21.26 -1.38
N LEU A 130 -0.43 -22.17 -2.25
CA LEU A 130 -0.92 -21.81 -3.59
C LEU A 130 -2.19 -20.94 -3.53
N ILE A 131 -3.13 -21.25 -2.63
CA ILE A 131 -4.34 -20.45 -2.43
C ILE A 131 -3.98 -19.05 -1.90
N ALA A 132 -3.03 -18.95 -0.97
CA ALA A 132 -2.56 -17.66 -0.46
C ALA A 132 -1.90 -16.80 -1.55
N ALA A 133 -1.08 -17.42 -2.40
CA ALA A 133 -0.47 -16.74 -3.54
C ALA A 133 -1.52 -16.25 -4.56
N PHE A 134 -2.55 -17.05 -4.81
CA PHE A 134 -3.68 -16.67 -5.66
C PHE A 134 -4.48 -15.50 -5.08
N PHE A 135 -4.80 -15.52 -3.78
CA PHE A 135 -5.48 -14.37 -3.16
C PHE A 135 -4.62 -13.11 -3.18
N MET A 136 -3.31 -13.23 -2.93
CA MET A 136 -2.41 -12.08 -2.99
C MET A 136 -2.29 -11.48 -4.39
N SER A 137 -2.29 -12.31 -5.44
CA SER A 137 -2.18 -11.82 -6.82
C SER A 137 -3.39 -10.99 -7.26
N ILE A 138 -4.58 -11.33 -6.78
CA ILE A 138 -5.84 -10.68 -7.17
C ILE A 138 -6.41 -9.70 -6.13
N ALA A 139 -5.80 -9.54 -4.95
CA ALA A 139 -6.34 -8.71 -3.88
C ALA A 139 -6.50 -7.22 -4.31
N PRO A 140 -7.72 -6.67 -4.37
CA PRO A 140 -7.95 -5.27 -4.74
C PRO A 140 -7.19 -4.27 -3.86
N ALA A 141 -7.09 -4.55 -2.57
CA ALA A 141 -6.30 -3.77 -1.62
C ALA A 141 -4.87 -3.53 -2.11
N TYR A 142 -4.21 -4.58 -2.62
CA TYR A 142 -2.86 -4.48 -3.14
C TYR A 142 -2.82 -3.90 -4.55
N ILE A 143 -3.77 -4.28 -5.41
CA ILE A 143 -3.88 -3.77 -6.78
C ILE A 143 -3.94 -2.24 -6.78
N SER A 144 -4.70 -1.63 -5.85
CA SER A 144 -4.89 -0.16 -5.77
C SER A 144 -3.59 0.66 -5.79
N ARG A 145 -2.47 0.11 -5.31
CA ARG A 145 -1.15 0.77 -5.27
C ARG A 145 -0.06 0.01 -6.03
N SER A 146 -0.46 -0.93 -6.88
CA SER A 146 0.47 -1.72 -7.71
C SER A 146 0.04 -1.83 -9.17
N VAL A 147 -0.90 -0.99 -9.62
CA VAL A 147 -1.31 -0.87 -11.02
C VAL A 147 -0.15 -0.38 -11.89
N GLY A 148 -0.08 -0.83 -13.15
CA GLY A 148 0.89 -0.33 -14.12
C GLY A 148 0.79 1.19 -14.26
N GLY A 149 1.92 1.89 -14.14
CA GLY A 149 1.97 3.36 -14.14
C GLY A 149 1.94 3.99 -12.73
N SER A 150 1.59 3.26 -11.68
CA SER A 150 1.73 3.71 -10.28
C SER A 150 3.16 3.41 -9.79
N TYR A 151 4.08 4.34 -10.06
CA TYR A 151 5.50 4.23 -9.66
C TYR A 151 5.72 4.80 -8.25
N ASP A 152 5.13 4.14 -7.25
CA ASP A 152 5.26 4.50 -5.84
C ASP A 152 6.02 3.44 -5.03
N ASN A 153 6.47 3.84 -3.85
CA ASN A 153 7.30 3.05 -2.95
C ASN A 153 6.59 1.78 -2.46
N GLU A 154 5.27 1.85 -2.31
CA GLU A 154 4.37 0.78 -1.86
C GLU A 154 4.49 -0.49 -2.74
N GLY A 155 4.75 -0.34 -4.04
CA GLY A 155 4.86 -1.45 -4.98
C GLY A 155 5.99 -2.43 -4.64
N VAL A 156 7.15 -1.92 -4.20
CA VAL A 156 8.27 -2.76 -3.72
C VAL A 156 8.18 -3.04 -2.22
N ALA A 157 7.59 -2.13 -1.45
CA ALA A 157 7.53 -2.23 0.00
C ALA A 157 6.74 -3.45 0.48
N ILE A 158 5.63 -3.80 -0.17
CA ILE A 158 4.82 -4.97 0.24
C ILE A 158 5.54 -6.28 -0.05
N PHE A 159 6.26 -6.36 -1.17
CA PHE A 159 7.15 -7.48 -1.45
C PHE A 159 8.20 -7.65 -0.33
N LEU A 160 8.90 -6.56 0.01
CA LEU A 160 9.94 -6.57 1.04
C LEU A 160 9.37 -6.86 2.43
N LEU A 161 8.18 -6.36 2.76
CA LEU A 161 7.50 -6.64 4.02
C LEU A 161 7.24 -8.14 4.20
N VAL A 162 6.65 -8.79 3.18
CA VAL A 162 6.39 -10.24 3.23
C VAL A 162 7.68 -11.03 3.22
N LEU A 163 8.69 -10.60 2.46
CA LEU A 163 10.00 -11.23 2.42
C LEU A 163 10.71 -11.19 3.78
N VAL A 164 10.70 -10.03 4.47
CA VAL A 164 11.29 -9.89 5.81
C VAL A 164 10.55 -10.78 6.80
N PHE A 165 9.22 -10.85 6.75
CA PHE A 165 8.43 -11.73 7.61
C PHE A 165 8.73 -13.22 7.35
N TYR A 166 8.86 -13.63 6.09
CA TYR A 166 9.27 -14.99 5.74
C TYR A 166 10.67 -15.32 6.29
N LEU A 167 11.65 -14.45 6.04
CA LEU A 167 13.04 -14.65 6.50
C LEU A 167 13.14 -14.63 8.03
N TRP A 168 12.38 -13.76 8.70
CA TRP A 168 12.31 -13.67 10.15
C TRP A 168 11.79 -14.96 10.77
N VAL A 169 10.63 -15.45 10.33
CA VAL A 169 10.05 -16.70 10.86
C VAL A 169 11.00 -17.88 10.60
N ARG A 170 11.61 -17.94 9.42
CA ARG A 170 12.64 -18.92 9.10
C ARG A 170 13.89 -18.79 9.98
N SER A 171 14.31 -17.58 10.32
CA SER A 171 15.45 -17.31 11.21
C SER A 171 15.19 -17.78 12.64
N VAL A 172 13.97 -17.57 13.15
CA VAL A 172 13.56 -18.05 14.49
C VAL A 172 13.58 -19.58 14.57
N ASP A 173 13.10 -20.25 13.53
CA ASP A 173 13.01 -21.72 13.52
C ASP A 173 14.38 -22.39 13.29
N SER A 174 15.21 -21.82 12.40
CA SER A 174 16.56 -22.31 12.10
C SER A 174 17.58 -22.01 13.21
N GLY A 175 17.48 -20.85 13.87
CA GLY A 175 18.44 -20.38 14.87
C GLY A 175 19.85 -20.08 14.33
N ARG A 176 20.02 -19.98 13.00
CA ARG A 176 21.32 -19.70 12.37
C ARG A 176 21.55 -18.19 12.27
N MET A 177 22.74 -17.74 12.66
CA MET A 177 23.13 -16.33 12.54
C MET A 177 23.07 -15.82 11.09
N VAL A 178 23.37 -16.68 10.11
CA VAL A 178 23.32 -16.31 8.68
C VAL A 178 21.89 -15.98 8.25
N ASP A 179 20.89 -16.77 8.66
CA ASP A 179 19.49 -16.50 8.33
C ASP A 179 19.01 -15.19 8.97
N ALA A 180 19.50 -14.86 10.19
CA ALA A 180 19.24 -13.58 10.84
C ALA A 180 19.91 -12.40 10.11
N ALA A 181 21.15 -12.57 9.66
CA ALA A 181 21.86 -11.56 8.87
C ALA A 181 21.18 -11.29 7.52
N VAL A 182 20.74 -12.34 6.82
CA VAL A 182 19.94 -12.20 5.59
C VAL A 182 18.61 -11.49 5.85
N THR A 183 17.96 -11.77 6.97
CA THR A 183 16.75 -11.04 7.41
C THR A 183 17.06 -9.55 7.63
N SER A 184 18.19 -9.22 8.26
CA SER A 184 18.60 -7.82 8.47
C SER A 184 18.92 -7.09 7.16
N LEU A 185 19.46 -7.78 6.15
CA LEU A 185 19.71 -7.22 4.83
C LEU A 185 18.40 -6.95 4.08
N ALA A 186 17.44 -7.87 4.14
CA ALA A 186 16.10 -7.65 3.59
C ALA A 186 15.39 -6.48 4.31
N TYR A 187 15.56 -6.36 5.63
CA TYR A 187 15.08 -5.21 6.39
C TYR A 187 15.78 -3.92 5.97
N PHE A 188 17.08 -3.93 5.70
CA PHE A 188 17.79 -2.76 5.17
C PHE A 188 17.23 -2.33 3.80
N ALA A 189 16.96 -3.28 2.89
CA ALA A 189 16.31 -2.98 1.61
C ALA A 189 14.92 -2.35 1.81
N MET A 190 14.20 -2.77 2.85
CA MET A 190 12.92 -2.19 3.25
C MET A 190 13.08 -0.76 3.77
N VAL A 191 14.05 -0.49 4.64
CA VAL A 191 14.35 0.86 5.15
C VAL A 191 14.77 1.80 4.02
N LEU A 192 15.50 1.30 3.02
CA LEU A 192 15.85 2.07 1.82
C LEU A 192 14.64 2.42 0.95
N SER A 193 13.57 1.64 1.00
CA SER A 193 12.45 1.75 0.06
C SER A 193 11.22 2.42 0.65
N TRP A 194 10.87 2.18 1.91
CA TRP A 194 9.62 2.69 2.49
C TRP A 194 9.70 2.96 4.00
N GLY A 195 9.06 4.05 4.44
CA GLY A 195 8.99 4.46 5.84
C GLY A 195 8.23 3.50 6.76
N GLY A 196 7.48 2.54 6.20
CA GLY A 196 6.82 1.50 6.99
C GLY A 196 7.77 0.47 7.62
N TYR A 197 9.10 0.63 7.50
CA TYR A 197 10.06 -0.14 8.29
C TYR A 197 9.80 -0.04 9.81
N VAL A 198 9.20 1.07 10.27
CA VAL A 198 8.76 1.28 11.65
C VAL A 198 7.72 0.25 12.10
N PHE A 199 6.87 -0.22 11.17
CA PHE A 199 5.92 -1.28 11.47
C PHE A 199 6.64 -2.62 11.72
N LEU A 200 7.61 -2.99 10.86
CA LEU A 200 8.35 -4.24 11.01
C LEU A 200 9.19 -4.28 12.29
N ILE A 201 9.88 -3.19 12.61
CA ILE A 201 10.74 -3.12 13.80
C ILE A 201 9.93 -3.11 15.09
N ASN A 202 8.62 -2.91 15.05
CA ASN A 202 7.75 -3.03 16.22
C ASN A 202 7.05 -4.40 16.29
N VAL A 203 6.59 -4.95 15.17
CA VAL A 203 5.94 -6.28 15.15
C VAL A 203 6.92 -7.40 15.52
N ILE A 204 8.17 -7.34 15.04
CA ILE A 204 9.19 -8.36 15.33
C ILE A 204 9.49 -8.46 16.85
N PRO A 205 9.82 -7.36 17.56
CA PRO A 205 10.00 -7.39 19.01
C PRO A 205 8.74 -7.80 19.78
N ILE A 206 7.54 -7.39 19.35
CA ILE A 206 6.30 -7.82 20.01
C ILE A 206 6.13 -9.34 19.90
N HIS A 207 6.46 -9.93 18.77
CA HIS A 207 6.49 -11.38 18.61
C HIS A 207 7.51 -12.05 19.54
N VAL A 208 8.73 -11.51 19.65
CA VAL A 208 9.74 -12.01 20.60
C VAL A 208 9.23 -11.92 22.04
N LEU A 209 8.65 -10.79 22.42
CA LEU A 209 8.08 -10.57 23.75
C LEU A 209 6.95 -11.58 24.03
N ALA A 210 6.05 -11.81 23.08
CA ALA A 210 4.98 -12.80 23.21
C ALA A 210 5.53 -14.24 23.37
N LEU A 211 6.63 -14.58 22.69
CA LEU A 211 7.31 -15.87 22.88
C LEU A 211 7.95 -16.00 24.26
N VAL A 212 8.54 -14.92 24.79
CA VAL A 212 9.11 -14.90 26.14
C VAL A 212 8.01 -14.99 27.21
N LEU A 213 6.92 -14.22 27.07
CA LEU A 213 5.80 -14.19 28.01
C LEU A 213 5.00 -15.51 28.02
N SER A 214 4.89 -16.18 26.87
CA SER A 214 4.30 -17.54 26.79
C SER A 214 5.21 -18.64 27.36
N GLY A 215 6.37 -18.29 27.92
CA GLY A 215 7.32 -19.24 28.51
C GLY A 215 8.16 -20.01 27.49
N ARG A 216 8.06 -19.67 26.20
CA ARG A 216 8.69 -20.40 25.07
C ARG A 216 10.03 -19.81 24.64
N TYR A 217 10.81 -19.31 25.60
CA TYR A 217 12.16 -18.83 25.32
C TYR A 217 13.08 -20.00 24.89
N SER A 218 13.73 -19.83 23.75
CA SER A 218 14.74 -20.75 23.20
C SER A 218 16.04 -19.99 22.89
N PRO A 219 17.23 -20.62 23.02
CA PRO A 219 18.49 -20.02 22.57
C PRO A 219 18.48 -19.64 21.08
N ARG A 220 17.69 -20.34 20.25
CA ARG A 220 17.52 -19.99 18.82
C ARG A 220 16.91 -18.61 18.64
N LEU A 221 15.91 -18.29 19.45
CA LEU A 221 15.25 -16.97 19.45
C LEU A 221 16.24 -15.87 19.85
N TYR A 222 17.10 -16.15 20.83
CA TYR A 222 18.13 -15.21 21.27
C TYR A 222 19.12 -14.88 20.16
N VAL A 223 19.66 -15.92 19.50
CA VAL A 223 20.62 -15.76 18.39
C VAL A 223 19.97 -15.02 17.22
N ALA A 224 18.73 -15.39 16.85
CA ALA A 224 18.01 -14.77 15.75
C ALA A 224 17.75 -13.28 16.01
N TYR A 225 17.14 -12.94 17.15
CA TYR A 225 16.78 -11.56 17.46
C TYR A 225 17.99 -10.65 17.71
N SER A 226 18.98 -11.11 18.48
CA SER A 226 20.16 -10.29 18.80
C SER A 226 20.97 -9.97 17.55
N THR A 227 21.17 -10.95 16.67
CA THR A 227 21.88 -10.74 15.41
C THR A 227 21.09 -9.83 14.47
N PHE A 228 19.78 -10.07 14.34
CA PHE A 228 18.89 -9.24 13.53
C PHE A 228 18.91 -7.78 13.99
N TYR A 229 18.68 -7.53 15.28
CA TYR A 229 18.54 -6.18 15.83
C TYR A 229 19.83 -5.36 15.67
N ILE A 230 21.00 -5.92 16.01
CA ILE A 230 22.28 -5.18 15.90
C ILE A 230 22.55 -4.78 14.44
N LEU A 231 22.43 -5.73 13.51
CA LEU A 231 22.68 -5.46 12.09
C LEU A 231 21.61 -4.55 11.49
N ALA A 232 20.34 -4.77 11.82
CA ALA A 232 19.23 -3.95 11.33
C ALA A 232 19.38 -2.49 11.75
N THR A 233 19.73 -2.22 13.01
CA THR A 233 19.96 -0.85 13.50
C THR A 233 21.17 -0.22 12.82
N LEU A 234 22.30 -0.94 12.71
CA LEU A 234 23.51 -0.41 12.05
C LEU A 234 23.28 -0.08 10.57
N PHE A 235 22.55 -0.94 9.85
CA PHE A 235 22.21 -0.70 8.46
C PHE A 235 21.20 0.44 8.30
N ALA A 236 20.17 0.51 9.14
CA ALA A 236 19.18 1.59 9.08
C ALA A 236 19.81 2.98 9.31
N MET A 237 20.85 3.07 10.16
CA MET A 237 21.58 4.32 10.38
C MET A 237 22.35 4.84 9.16
N GLN A 238 22.64 3.97 8.17
CA GLN A 238 23.35 4.37 6.95
C GLN A 238 22.47 5.17 5.97
N VAL A 239 21.14 5.09 6.12
CA VAL A 239 20.23 5.80 5.22
C VAL A 239 20.17 7.27 5.65
N PRO A 240 20.57 8.25 4.80
CA PRO A 240 20.69 9.65 5.21
C PRO A 240 19.39 10.25 5.78
N PHE A 241 18.24 9.88 5.20
CA PHE A 241 16.93 10.32 5.67
C PHE A 241 16.60 9.82 7.09
N VAL A 242 17.10 8.63 7.44
CA VAL A 242 16.85 8.01 8.74
C VAL A 242 17.92 8.46 9.74
N GLY A 243 19.20 8.29 9.42
CA GLY A 243 20.31 8.68 10.27
C GLY A 243 20.19 8.17 11.71
N PHE A 244 20.43 9.05 12.68
CA PHE A 244 20.34 8.73 14.12
C PHE A 244 18.90 8.68 14.66
N ASN A 245 17.89 8.92 13.81
CA ASN A 245 16.49 8.83 14.24
C ASN A 245 16.11 7.42 14.72
N VAL A 246 16.81 6.37 14.28
CA VAL A 246 16.60 4.99 14.75
C VAL A 246 16.84 4.85 16.26
N ILE A 247 17.69 5.71 16.84
CA ILE A 247 18.04 5.67 18.26
C ILE A 247 17.23 6.71 19.04
N GLN A 248 17.02 7.89 18.45
CA GLN A 248 16.45 9.04 19.13
C GLN A 248 14.92 9.08 19.13
N LYS A 249 14.25 8.41 18.17
CA LYS A 249 12.78 8.44 18.09
C LYS A 249 12.14 7.42 19.03
N ALA A 250 11.00 7.80 19.61
CA ALA A 250 10.23 6.91 20.48
C ALA A 250 9.66 5.68 19.74
N GLU A 251 9.49 5.78 18.42
CA GLU A 251 8.95 4.74 17.55
C GLU A 251 9.76 3.43 17.55
N THR A 252 11.07 3.49 17.81
CA THR A 252 11.98 2.33 17.82
C THR A 252 12.30 1.84 19.23
N LEU A 253 11.85 2.56 20.26
CA LEU A 253 12.11 2.26 21.66
C LEU A 253 11.66 0.85 22.05
N GLY A 254 10.55 0.36 21.48
CA GLY A 254 10.06 -1.00 21.70
C GLY A 254 11.10 -2.07 21.34
N SER A 255 11.86 -1.85 20.26
CA SER A 255 12.94 -2.76 19.85
C SER A 255 14.14 -2.72 20.81
N HIS A 256 14.54 -1.54 21.27
CA HIS A 256 15.61 -1.37 22.25
C HIS A 256 15.26 -2.02 23.59
N GLY A 257 14.02 -1.84 24.05
CA GLY A 257 13.51 -2.42 25.29
C GLY A 257 13.49 -3.96 25.26
N VAL A 258 12.98 -4.56 24.18
CA VAL A 258 12.94 -6.02 24.03
C VAL A 258 14.35 -6.60 23.91
N PHE A 259 15.28 -5.91 23.24
CA PHE A 259 16.69 -6.30 23.23
C PHE A 259 17.28 -6.36 24.65
N GLY A 260 17.08 -5.31 25.46
CA GLY A 260 17.51 -5.30 26.86
C GLY A 260 16.89 -6.43 27.69
N ILE A 261 15.57 -6.64 27.57
CA ILE A 261 14.86 -7.73 28.27
C ILE A 261 15.43 -9.09 27.89
N LEU A 262 15.70 -9.31 26.60
CA LEU A 262 16.20 -10.58 26.11
C LEU A 262 17.62 -10.89 26.59
N GLN A 263 18.48 -9.87 26.77
CA GLN A 263 19.79 -10.04 27.43
C GLN A 263 19.64 -10.46 28.90
N ILE A 264 18.73 -9.82 29.65
CA ILE A 264 18.46 -10.16 31.05
C ILE A 264 17.93 -11.59 31.18
N VAL A 265 16.97 -11.97 30.34
CA VAL A 265 16.40 -13.34 30.33
C VAL A 265 17.45 -14.39 29.98
N ALA A 266 18.30 -14.12 29.00
CA ALA A 266 19.38 -15.03 28.63
C ALA A 266 20.38 -15.22 29.77
N PHE A 267 20.80 -14.12 30.41
CA PHE A 267 21.70 -14.15 31.55
C PHE A 267 21.08 -14.88 32.75
N ALA A 268 19.80 -14.64 33.04
CA ALA A 268 19.06 -15.34 34.08
C ALA A 268 19.02 -16.86 33.85
N LYS A 269 18.75 -17.32 32.62
CA LYS A 269 18.77 -18.75 32.28
C LYS A 269 20.17 -19.36 32.32
N TRP A 270 21.19 -18.60 31.96
CA TRP A 270 22.58 -19.04 32.09
C TRP A 270 22.96 -19.22 33.57
N LEU A 271 22.62 -18.26 34.45
CA LEU A 271 22.80 -18.40 35.89
C LEU A 271 22.03 -19.60 36.46
N GLU A 272 20.79 -19.83 36.01
CA GLU A 272 19.99 -21.01 36.40
C GLU A 272 20.72 -22.33 36.08
N SER A 273 21.41 -22.40 34.93
CA SER A 273 22.20 -23.57 34.55
C SER A 273 23.44 -23.81 35.42
N LEU A 274 23.99 -22.76 36.03
CA LEU A 274 25.20 -22.83 36.87
C LEU A 274 24.92 -23.17 38.35
N LEU A 275 23.74 -22.81 38.88
CA LEU A 275 23.52 -22.70 40.33
C LEU A 275 22.66 -23.82 40.96
N GLY A 276 22.03 -24.72 40.21
CA GLY A 276 21.33 -25.90 40.75
C GLY A 276 20.23 -25.62 41.81
N VAL A 277 19.82 -26.62 42.60
CA VAL A 277 18.56 -26.73 43.39
C VAL A 277 18.24 -25.61 44.41
N HIS A 278 19.16 -24.69 44.74
CA HIS A 278 18.87 -23.52 45.60
C HIS A 278 18.01 -22.42 44.90
N ILE A 279 17.34 -22.81 43.82
CA ILE A 279 16.76 -22.02 42.72
C ILE A 279 15.54 -21.19 43.11
N HIS A 280 14.67 -21.59 44.04
CA HIS A 280 13.38 -20.87 44.17
C HIS A 280 13.50 -19.45 44.73
N ARG A 281 14.36 -19.22 45.74
CA ARG A 281 14.60 -17.86 46.27
C ARG A 281 15.44 -17.02 45.31
N LEU A 282 16.43 -17.62 44.65
CA LEU A 282 17.29 -16.93 43.70
C LEU A 282 16.54 -16.60 42.39
N ARG A 283 15.65 -17.48 41.92
CA ARG A 283 14.76 -17.25 40.78
C ARG A 283 13.76 -16.15 41.09
N ALA A 284 13.16 -16.16 42.27
CA ALA A 284 12.31 -15.05 42.71
C ALA A 284 13.11 -13.73 42.76
N ALA A 285 14.34 -13.75 43.29
CA ALA A 285 15.20 -12.58 43.34
C ALA A 285 15.65 -12.09 41.94
N ILE A 286 16.02 -12.99 41.02
CA ILE A 286 16.42 -12.64 39.65
C ILE A 286 15.23 -12.15 38.83
N VAL A 287 14.06 -12.77 38.99
CA VAL A 287 12.82 -12.27 38.36
C VAL A 287 12.46 -10.91 38.93
N GLN A 288 12.58 -10.69 40.25
CA GLN A 288 12.32 -9.39 40.87
C GLN A 288 13.35 -8.32 40.47
N VAL A 289 14.63 -8.66 40.37
CA VAL A 289 15.69 -7.76 39.87
C VAL A 289 15.52 -7.50 38.38
N GLY A 290 15.09 -8.49 37.59
CA GLY A 290 14.73 -8.33 36.18
C GLY A 290 13.49 -7.47 35.99
N LEU A 291 12.47 -7.62 36.85
CA LEU A 291 11.28 -6.78 36.85
C LEU A 291 11.61 -5.35 37.30
N ALA A 292 12.47 -5.20 38.32
CA ALA A 292 12.95 -3.91 38.79
C ALA A 292 13.83 -3.23 37.74
N GLY A 293 14.70 -3.97 37.05
CA GLY A 293 15.52 -3.47 35.94
C GLY A 293 14.67 -3.06 34.74
N ALA A 294 13.67 -3.87 34.36
CA ALA A 294 12.68 -3.49 33.37
C ALA A 294 11.89 -2.25 33.80
N GLY A 295 11.51 -2.17 35.07
CA GLY A 295 10.88 -1.00 35.68
C GLY A 295 11.76 0.25 35.59
N VAL A 296 13.06 0.14 35.87
CA VAL A 296 14.03 1.23 35.73
C VAL A 296 14.17 1.65 34.27
N VAL A 297 14.23 0.72 33.32
CA VAL A 297 14.27 1.04 31.88
C VAL A 297 13.02 1.78 31.43
N VAL A 298 11.84 1.36 31.90
CA VAL A 298 10.56 2.04 31.63
C VAL A 298 10.56 3.43 32.27
N VAL A 299 11.01 3.57 33.51
CA VAL A 299 11.10 4.87 34.20
C VAL A 299 12.08 5.80 33.49
N VAL A 300 13.25 5.30 33.07
CA VAL A 300 14.24 6.08 32.30
C VAL A 300 13.66 6.50 30.95
N ALA A 301 12.95 5.61 30.25
CA ALA A 301 12.27 5.95 29.01
C ALA A 301 11.19 7.03 29.20
N VAL A 302 10.39 6.93 30.27
CA VAL A 302 9.38 7.92 30.62
C VAL A 302 10.03 9.26 30.98
N VAL A 303 11.12 9.26 31.75
CA VAL A 303 11.88 10.48 32.07
C VAL A 303 12.48 11.10 30.80
N LEU A 304 13.04 10.30 29.90
CA LEU A 304 13.58 10.78 28.62
C LEU A 304 12.49 11.32 27.68
N GLN A 305 11.27 10.80 27.78
CA GLN A 305 10.11 11.31 27.05
C GLN A 305 9.60 12.63 27.64
N VAL A 306 9.51 12.73 28.98
CA VAL A 306 9.08 13.96 29.68
C VAL A 306 10.11 15.08 29.51
N THR A 307 11.41 14.76 29.47
CA THR A 307 12.48 15.74 29.18
C THR A 307 12.54 16.17 27.71
N GLY A 308 11.69 15.61 26.85
CA GLY A 308 11.55 16.01 25.45
C GLY A 308 12.66 15.50 24.54
N VAL A 309 13.56 14.65 25.03
CA VAL A 309 14.65 14.04 24.24
C VAL A 309 14.09 12.92 23.34
N LEU A 310 13.12 12.15 23.83
CA LEU A 310 12.38 11.15 23.07
C LEU A 310 11.02 11.70 22.63
N GLN A 311 10.88 12.02 21.34
CA GLN A 311 9.64 12.52 20.77
C GLN A 311 9.02 11.52 19.78
N TRP A 312 7.68 11.49 19.76
CA TRP A 312 6.90 10.80 18.74
C TRP A 312 6.75 11.71 17.52
N SER A 313 6.77 11.14 16.31
CA SER A 313 6.41 11.93 15.13
C SER A 313 4.90 12.20 15.14
N GLY A 314 4.48 13.38 14.66
CA GLY A 314 3.05 13.71 14.57
C GLY A 314 2.24 12.65 13.81
N ARG A 315 2.78 12.10 12.70
CA ARG A 315 2.14 11.04 11.91
C ARG A 315 2.04 9.70 12.63
N SER A 316 3.00 9.34 13.49
CA SER A 316 2.91 8.12 14.28
C SER A 316 1.90 8.26 15.41
N LEU A 317 1.84 9.43 16.05
CA LEU A 317 0.92 9.71 17.15
C LEU A 317 -0.54 9.63 16.67
N THR A 318 -0.82 10.03 15.43
CA THR A 318 -2.17 9.93 14.85
C THR A 318 -2.66 8.51 14.66
N LEU A 319 -1.76 7.51 14.62
CA LEU A 319 -2.14 6.10 14.56
C LEU A 319 -2.52 5.55 15.95
N LEU A 320 -2.05 6.19 17.02
CA LEU A 320 -2.37 5.82 18.40
C LEU A 320 -3.57 6.62 18.92
N ASP A 321 -3.60 7.93 18.63
CA ASP A 321 -4.73 8.83 18.87
C ASP A 321 -5.25 9.37 17.53
N PRO A 322 -6.33 8.79 16.98
CA PRO A 322 -6.91 9.24 15.71
C PRO A 322 -7.48 10.66 15.76
N THR A 323 -7.68 11.24 16.96
CA THR A 323 -8.22 12.61 17.12
C THR A 323 -7.12 13.68 17.10
N TYR A 324 -5.85 13.29 17.20
CA TYR A 324 -4.74 14.25 17.28
C TYR A 324 -4.57 15.05 15.97
N ALA A 325 -4.67 14.39 14.82
CA ALA A 325 -4.49 15.02 13.50
C ALA A 325 -5.47 16.16 13.28
N SER A 326 -6.76 15.88 13.52
CA SER A 326 -7.85 16.82 13.23
C SER A 326 -7.83 18.05 14.12
N LYS A 327 -7.30 17.92 15.35
CA LYS A 327 -7.22 19.03 16.32
C LYS A 327 -5.97 19.89 16.13
N TYR A 328 -4.81 19.28 15.91
CA TYR A 328 -3.53 19.98 16.01
C TYR A 328 -2.80 20.14 14.68
N ILE A 329 -3.03 19.28 13.69
CA ILE A 329 -2.29 19.29 12.41
C ILE A 329 -3.26 19.10 11.24
N PRO A 330 -3.96 20.18 10.81
CA PRO A 330 -4.96 20.12 9.74
C PRO A 330 -4.43 19.54 8.42
N ILE A 331 -3.14 19.72 8.11
CA ILE A 331 -2.49 19.19 6.90
C ILE A 331 -2.55 17.65 6.88
N ILE A 332 -2.28 16.99 8.01
CA ILE A 332 -2.36 15.52 8.09
C ILE A 332 -3.83 15.09 7.96
N ALA A 333 -4.76 15.80 8.58
CA ALA A 333 -6.18 15.47 8.48
C ALA A 333 -6.78 15.72 7.08
N SER A 334 -6.19 16.61 6.27
CA SER A 334 -6.70 16.95 4.94
C SER A 334 -6.52 15.85 3.89
N VAL A 335 -5.59 14.92 4.09
CA VAL A 335 -5.35 13.83 3.14
C VAL A 335 -6.44 12.78 3.29
N SER A 336 -7.15 12.47 2.21
CA SER A 336 -8.25 11.50 2.18
C SER A 336 -7.83 10.11 2.66
N GLU A 337 -6.57 9.74 2.44
CA GLU A 337 -5.99 8.45 2.84
C GLU A 337 -5.83 8.27 4.35
N HIS A 338 -5.76 9.37 5.10
CA HIS A 338 -5.62 9.37 6.56
C HIS A 338 -6.96 9.19 7.29
N GLN A 339 -8.06 9.14 6.55
CA GLN A 339 -9.39 8.91 7.10
C GLN A 339 -9.59 7.45 7.54
N PRO A 340 -10.46 7.19 8.52
CA PRO A 340 -10.78 5.84 8.95
C PRO A 340 -11.52 5.05 7.87
N SER A 341 -11.33 3.73 7.86
CA SER A 341 -11.99 2.85 6.88
C SER A 341 -13.39 2.44 7.31
N ALA A 342 -14.38 2.72 6.47
CA ALA A 342 -15.72 2.15 6.61
C ALA A 342 -15.72 0.66 6.24
N TRP A 343 -16.72 -0.09 6.74
CA TRP A 343 -16.94 -1.51 6.38
C TRP A 343 -17.00 -1.74 4.86
N SER A 344 -17.62 -0.83 4.12
CA SER A 344 -17.68 -0.88 2.66
C SER A 344 -16.28 -0.86 2.02
N GLY A 345 -15.33 -0.12 2.61
CA GLY A 345 -13.93 -0.10 2.19
C GLY A 345 -13.25 -1.45 2.35
N PHE A 346 -13.46 -2.13 3.49
CA PHE A 346 -12.94 -3.50 3.71
C PHE A 346 -13.50 -4.50 2.70
N TYR A 347 -14.81 -4.44 2.42
CA TYR A 347 -15.42 -5.33 1.43
C TYR A 347 -14.96 -5.02 0.00
N MET A 348 -14.81 -3.75 -0.36
CA MET A 348 -14.24 -3.37 -1.67
C MET A 348 -12.79 -3.89 -1.81
N ALA A 349 -12.00 -3.78 -0.75
CA ALA A 349 -10.59 -4.15 -0.69
C ALA A 349 -10.33 -5.67 -0.74
N PHE A 350 -11.19 -6.50 -0.11
CA PHE A 350 -10.96 -7.95 0.01
C PHE A 350 -12.02 -8.82 -0.67
N GLY A 351 -13.23 -8.31 -0.89
CA GLY A 351 -14.33 -9.06 -1.52
C GLY A 351 -14.78 -10.27 -0.69
N PRO A 352 -15.28 -11.33 -1.34
CA PRO A 352 -15.72 -12.57 -0.70
C PRO A 352 -14.69 -13.23 0.22
N SER A 353 -13.39 -13.05 -0.03
CA SER A 353 -12.32 -13.61 0.82
C SER A 353 -12.43 -13.15 2.29
N LEU A 354 -13.00 -11.98 2.54
CA LEU A 354 -13.25 -11.41 3.86
C LEU A 354 -14.10 -12.33 4.75
N LEU A 355 -15.06 -13.04 4.16
CA LEU A 355 -15.99 -13.92 4.87
C LEU A 355 -15.30 -15.15 5.45
N VAL A 356 -14.16 -15.55 4.87
CA VAL A 356 -13.41 -16.75 5.27
C VAL A 356 -12.32 -16.42 6.30
N VAL A 357 -12.02 -15.14 6.54
CA VAL A 357 -10.96 -14.71 7.46
C VAL A 357 -11.21 -15.17 8.90
N PRO A 358 -12.41 -15.02 9.50
CA PRO A 358 -12.65 -15.48 10.87
C PRO A 358 -12.46 -17.00 11.01
N LEU A 359 -12.82 -17.75 9.97
CA LEU A 359 -12.64 -19.20 9.93
C LEU A 359 -11.15 -19.58 9.87
N GLY A 360 -10.34 -18.83 9.12
CA GLY A 360 -8.89 -18.98 9.11
C GLY A 360 -8.24 -18.71 10.47
N LEU A 361 -8.69 -17.67 11.18
CA LEU A 361 -8.21 -17.39 12.54
C LEU A 361 -8.57 -18.52 13.50
N TYR A 362 -9.80 -19.03 13.43
CA TYR A 362 -10.24 -20.17 14.24
C TYR A 362 -9.32 -21.38 14.06
N PHE A 363 -9.07 -21.78 12.80
CA PHE A 363 -8.19 -22.91 12.52
C PHE A 363 -6.73 -22.70 12.94
N LEU A 364 -6.22 -21.47 12.88
CA LEU A 364 -4.87 -21.15 13.36
C LEU A 364 -4.74 -21.34 14.88
N PHE A 365 -5.81 -21.11 15.65
CA PHE A 365 -5.86 -21.37 17.08
C PHE A 365 -6.13 -22.85 17.41
N GLU A 366 -6.98 -23.52 16.63
CA GLU A 366 -7.38 -24.92 16.87
C GLU A 366 -6.26 -25.92 16.56
N GLU A 367 -5.48 -25.70 15.51
CA GLU A 367 -4.39 -26.61 15.13
C GLU A 367 -3.23 -26.57 16.16
N ALA A 368 -3.35 -27.38 17.20
CA ALA A 368 -2.30 -27.61 18.19
C ALA A 368 -1.13 -28.44 17.59
N PRO A 369 0.14 -28.13 17.91
CA PRO A 369 0.63 -27.06 18.78
C PRO A 369 0.79 -25.71 18.05
N LEU A 370 0.48 -24.61 18.74
CA LEU A 370 0.82 -23.25 18.31
C LEU A 370 2.33 -23.16 18.08
N THR A 371 2.79 -23.07 16.82
CA THR A 371 4.21 -22.86 16.51
C THR A 371 4.59 -21.39 16.66
N SER A 372 5.88 -21.09 16.78
CA SER A 372 6.45 -19.73 16.67
C SER A 372 5.92 -19.00 15.44
N ALA A 373 5.94 -19.68 14.29
CA ALA A 373 5.44 -19.17 13.02
C ALA A 373 3.94 -18.81 13.04
N LYS A 374 3.09 -19.67 13.60
CA LYS A 374 1.64 -19.42 13.72
C LYS A 374 1.36 -18.23 14.65
N LEU A 375 2.07 -18.14 15.77
CA LEU A 375 1.95 -17.01 16.70
C LEU A 375 2.32 -15.68 16.02
N PHE A 376 3.36 -15.68 15.20
CA PHE A 376 3.76 -14.51 14.41
C PHE A 376 2.64 -14.03 13.48
N VAL A 377 2.03 -14.93 12.71
CA VAL A 377 0.92 -14.59 11.80
C VAL A 377 -0.28 -14.05 12.56
N LEU A 378 -0.64 -14.65 13.70
CA LEU A 378 -1.74 -14.18 14.54
C LEU A 378 -1.52 -12.75 15.05
N LEU A 379 -0.31 -12.45 15.55
CA LEU A 379 0.05 -11.11 16.02
C LEU A 379 0.05 -10.11 14.87
N TYR A 380 0.67 -10.46 13.74
CA TYR A 380 0.68 -9.63 12.54
C TYR A 380 -0.75 -9.30 12.08
N SER A 381 -1.62 -10.31 11.97
CA SER A 381 -3.03 -10.11 11.63
C SER A 381 -3.74 -9.18 12.61
N ALA A 382 -3.57 -9.36 13.92
CA ALA A 382 -4.23 -8.53 14.93
C ALA A 382 -3.84 -7.04 14.82
N PHE A 383 -2.55 -6.74 14.70
CA PHE A 383 -2.09 -5.36 14.55
C PHE A 383 -2.49 -4.76 13.20
N ALA A 384 -2.37 -5.53 12.12
CA ALA A 384 -2.73 -5.03 10.79
C ALA A 384 -4.23 -4.70 10.70
N TRP A 385 -5.10 -5.48 11.33
CA TRP A 385 -6.53 -5.20 11.40
C TRP A 385 -6.85 -3.91 12.16
N TYR A 386 -6.19 -3.69 13.31
CA TYR A 386 -6.35 -2.46 14.08
C TYR A 386 -5.93 -1.23 13.27
N PHE A 387 -4.72 -1.25 12.69
CA PHE A 387 -4.20 -0.11 11.94
C PHE A 387 -4.98 0.17 10.66
N ALA A 388 -5.46 -0.86 9.96
CA ALA A 388 -6.34 -0.70 8.81
C ALA A 388 -7.71 -0.12 9.17
N GLY A 389 -8.21 -0.35 10.40
CA GLY A 389 -9.42 0.30 10.90
C GLY A 389 -9.24 1.80 11.16
N VAL A 390 -8.06 2.18 11.66
CA VAL A 390 -7.74 3.58 11.97
C VAL A 390 -7.49 4.41 10.72
N MET A 391 -6.85 3.83 9.70
CA MET A 391 -6.39 4.58 8.51
C MET A 391 -6.53 3.77 7.22
N ASN A 392 -7.20 4.36 6.22
CA ASN A 392 -7.54 3.70 4.96
C ASN A 392 -6.33 3.28 4.13
N ARG A 393 -5.24 4.06 4.14
CA ARG A 393 -3.98 3.67 3.47
C ARG A 393 -3.41 2.36 4.00
N LEU A 394 -3.66 2.01 5.27
CA LEU A 394 -3.06 0.84 5.92
C LEU A 394 -3.77 -0.48 5.58
N LEU A 395 -4.89 -0.44 4.85
CA LEU A 395 -5.49 -1.63 4.21
C LEU A 395 -4.47 -2.40 3.34
N LEU A 396 -3.51 -1.68 2.76
CA LEU A 396 -2.41 -2.26 1.99
C LEU A 396 -1.56 -3.21 2.85
N THR A 397 -1.24 -2.81 4.08
CA THR A 397 -0.44 -3.63 5.01
C THR A 397 -1.22 -4.80 5.60
N LEU A 398 -2.55 -4.72 5.61
CA LEU A 398 -3.44 -5.81 5.99
C LEU A 398 -3.54 -6.90 4.90
N ALA A 399 -3.33 -6.55 3.63
CA ALA A 399 -3.58 -7.47 2.53
C ALA A 399 -2.83 -8.81 2.61
N PRO A 400 -1.50 -8.85 2.86
CA PRO A 400 -0.80 -10.12 3.00
C PRO A 400 -1.34 -10.97 4.16
N ALA A 401 -1.62 -10.36 5.32
CA ALA A 401 -2.17 -11.07 6.47
C ALA A 401 -3.52 -11.71 6.15
N THR A 402 -4.43 -10.94 5.57
CA THR A 402 -5.77 -11.39 5.20
C THR A 402 -5.73 -12.49 4.17
N CYS A 403 -4.87 -12.40 3.14
CA CYS A 403 -4.71 -13.44 2.13
C CYS A 403 -4.21 -14.77 2.72
N VAL A 404 -3.23 -14.72 3.64
CA VAL A 404 -2.70 -15.91 4.31
C VAL A 404 -3.76 -16.56 5.19
N VAL A 405 -4.45 -15.77 6.03
CA VAL A 405 -5.48 -16.28 6.93
C VAL A 405 -6.69 -16.83 6.17
N ALA A 406 -7.17 -16.10 5.14
CA ALA A 406 -8.25 -16.58 4.29
C ALA A 406 -7.88 -17.88 3.57
N ALA A 407 -6.62 -18.03 3.11
CA ALA A 407 -6.15 -19.26 2.50
C ALA A 407 -6.14 -20.45 3.48
N VAL A 408 -5.73 -20.24 4.74
CA VAL A 408 -5.82 -21.26 5.79
C VAL A 408 -7.29 -21.68 6.00
N GLY A 409 -8.20 -20.71 6.08
CA GLY A 409 -9.64 -20.95 6.22
C GLY A 409 -10.22 -21.78 5.08
N VAL A 410 -9.97 -21.38 3.83
CA VAL A 410 -10.43 -22.13 2.63
C VAL A 410 -9.79 -23.51 2.58
N SER A 411 -8.48 -23.62 2.79
CA SER A 411 -7.76 -24.89 2.70
C SER A 411 -8.26 -25.90 3.73
N ASN A 412 -8.41 -25.50 4.99
CA ASN A 412 -8.87 -26.42 6.05
C ASN A 412 -10.33 -26.81 5.87
N THR A 413 -11.16 -25.89 5.39
CA THR A 413 -12.55 -26.22 5.03
C THR A 413 -12.59 -27.26 3.92
N LEU A 414 -11.82 -27.06 2.85
CA LEU A 414 -11.72 -28.03 1.76
C LEU A 414 -11.16 -29.37 2.22
N ASP A 415 -10.11 -29.38 3.04
CA ASP A 415 -9.52 -30.62 3.59
C ASP A 415 -10.55 -31.40 4.40
N THR A 416 -11.32 -30.72 5.26
CA THR A 416 -12.38 -31.32 6.06
C THR A 416 -13.47 -31.92 5.17
N LEU A 417 -13.90 -31.19 4.13
CA LEU A 417 -14.92 -31.68 3.19
C LEU A 417 -14.44 -32.88 2.38
N PHE A 418 -13.21 -32.83 1.85
CA PHE A 418 -12.61 -33.93 1.10
C PHE A 418 -12.35 -35.16 1.96
N PHE A 419 -12.00 -34.97 3.23
CA PHE A 419 -11.89 -36.06 4.20
C PHE A 419 -13.23 -36.81 4.36
N TYR A 420 -14.34 -36.09 4.52
CA TYR A 420 -15.67 -36.71 4.58
C TYR A 420 -16.11 -37.34 3.25
N LEU A 421 -15.72 -36.77 2.10
CA LEU A 421 -15.98 -37.38 0.78
C LEU A 421 -15.26 -38.73 0.63
N ARG A 422 -14.04 -38.86 1.16
CA ARG A 422 -13.21 -40.06 0.97
C ARG A 422 -13.51 -41.22 1.94
N ARG A 423 -14.03 -40.98 3.14
CA ARG A 423 -14.17 -42.04 4.17
C ARG A 423 -15.44 -42.89 4.00
N ASP A 424 -15.31 -44.23 4.06
CA ASP A 424 -16.38 -45.25 3.88
C ASP A 424 -17.20 -45.59 5.14
N LYS A 425 -16.87 -45.05 6.32
CA LYS A 425 -17.63 -45.27 7.57
C LYS A 425 -17.74 -44.00 8.42
N PRO A 426 -18.92 -43.72 9.03
CA PRO A 426 -19.09 -42.62 9.97
C PRO A 426 -18.50 -43.01 11.34
N ALA A 427 -17.57 -42.22 11.86
CA ALA A 427 -17.16 -42.26 13.27
C ALA A 427 -17.04 -40.83 13.80
N SER A 428 -17.24 -40.67 15.11
CA SER A 428 -17.53 -39.43 15.83
C SER A 428 -16.49 -38.32 15.63
N LEU A 429 -17.00 -37.07 15.70
CA LEU A 429 -16.29 -35.79 15.53
C LEU A 429 -15.02 -35.59 16.40
N SER A 430 -14.75 -36.45 17.38
CA SER A 430 -13.71 -36.25 18.40
C SER A 430 -12.35 -36.89 18.11
N GLU A 431 -12.17 -37.66 17.03
CA GLU A 431 -10.92 -38.41 16.77
C GLU A 431 -10.18 -38.03 15.47
N SER A 432 -10.56 -36.95 14.79
CA SER A 432 -9.93 -36.58 13.50
C SER A 432 -8.77 -35.58 13.67
N HIS A 433 -7.57 -36.08 13.89
CA HIS A 433 -6.35 -35.33 13.54
C HIS A 433 -5.99 -35.62 12.07
N GLY A 434 -5.68 -34.56 11.32
CA GLY A 434 -5.45 -34.58 9.87
C GLY A 434 -4.36 -35.55 9.40
N PHE A 435 -4.38 -35.84 8.09
CA PHE A 435 -3.51 -36.78 7.37
C PHE A 435 -2.11 -36.99 7.99
N PRO A 436 -1.87 -38.09 8.73
CA PRO A 436 -0.53 -38.57 8.98
C PRO A 436 -0.09 -39.40 7.76
N GLY A 437 0.96 -38.97 7.06
CA GLY A 437 1.66 -39.82 6.09
C GLY A 437 1.24 -39.67 4.62
N GLU A 438 1.07 -38.44 4.13
CA GLU A 438 0.87 -38.16 2.69
C GLU A 438 2.02 -38.75 1.83
N GLU A 439 3.26 -38.73 2.33
CA GLU A 439 4.41 -39.40 1.68
C GLU A 439 4.28 -40.94 1.68
N ALA A 440 3.71 -41.52 2.74
CA ALA A 440 3.53 -42.96 2.85
C ALA A 440 2.41 -43.47 1.94
N GLU A 441 1.31 -42.72 1.80
CA GLU A 441 0.24 -43.02 0.83
C GLU A 441 0.69 -42.79 -0.61
N VAL A 442 1.39 -41.70 -0.93
CA VAL A 442 1.95 -41.49 -2.28
C VAL A 442 2.95 -42.58 -2.62
N ALA A 443 3.81 -42.99 -1.68
CA ALA A 443 4.71 -44.12 -1.86
C ALA A 443 3.99 -45.47 -1.95
N ALA A 444 2.84 -45.65 -1.29
CA ALA A 444 2.02 -46.86 -1.39
C ALA A 444 1.29 -46.94 -2.73
N VAL A 445 0.73 -45.84 -3.20
CA VAL A 445 0.08 -45.73 -4.52
C VAL A 445 1.10 -45.87 -5.65
N ALA A 446 2.29 -45.27 -5.52
CA ALA A 446 3.39 -45.46 -6.47
C ALA A 446 3.82 -46.93 -6.54
N ARG A 447 3.95 -47.61 -5.40
CA ARG A 447 4.26 -49.04 -5.32
C ARG A 447 3.15 -49.93 -5.91
N ASP A 448 1.88 -49.57 -5.74
CA ASP A 448 0.75 -50.31 -6.33
C ASP A 448 0.69 -50.10 -7.85
N LEU A 449 0.99 -48.90 -8.34
CA LEU A 449 1.08 -48.60 -9.77
C LEU A 449 2.27 -49.31 -10.43
N GLU A 450 3.41 -49.37 -9.75
CA GLU A 450 4.57 -50.16 -10.18
C GLU A 450 4.27 -51.65 -10.20
N ARG A 451 3.54 -52.18 -9.21
CA ARG A 451 3.07 -53.58 -9.23
C ARG A 451 2.14 -53.86 -10.39
N LYS A 452 1.19 -52.98 -10.68
CA LYS A 452 0.27 -53.12 -11.82
C LYS A 452 1.03 -53.05 -13.15
N ARG A 453 1.99 -52.12 -13.28
CA ARG A 453 2.88 -52.04 -14.44
C ARG A 453 3.73 -53.31 -14.60
N ALA A 454 4.31 -53.81 -13.52
CA ALA A 454 5.09 -55.05 -13.54
C ALA A 454 4.23 -56.28 -13.91
N ALA A 455 2.99 -56.34 -13.44
CA ALA A 455 2.05 -57.42 -13.80
C ALA A 455 1.65 -57.37 -15.28
N VAL A 456 1.42 -56.18 -15.83
CA VAL A 456 1.13 -55.99 -17.27
C VAL A 456 2.36 -56.33 -18.13
N VAL A 457 3.57 -55.91 -17.72
CA VAL A 457 4.80 -56.24 -18.43
C VAL A 457 5.09 -57.75 -18.39
N ALA A 458 4.82 -58.42 -17.27
CA ALA A 458 4.95 -59.87 -17.13
C ALA A 458 3.96 -60.65 -18.00
N GLN A 459 2.77 -60.08 -18.27
CA GLN A 459 1.75 -60.71 -19.11
C GLN A 459 2.07 -60.65 -20.61
N TYR A 460 2.81 -59.62 -21.07
CA TYR A 460 3.06 -59.40 -22.50
C TYR A 460 4.50 -59.69 -22.96
N GLY A 461 5.42 -60.01 -22.03
CA GLY A 461 6.73 -60.60 -22.30
C GLY A 461 7.75 -59.74 -23.07
N ASN A 462 7.32 -58.66 -23.73
CA ASN A 462 8.19 -57.72 -24.43
C ASN A 462 7.56 -56.31 -24.47
N ALA A 463 8.36 -55.26 -24.26
CA ALA A 463 7.85 -53.89 -24.08
C ALA A 463 7.20 -53.29 -25.35
N ASN A 464 7.50 -53.85 -26.53
CA ASN A 464 7.02 -53.34 -27.82
C ASN A 464 5.66 -53.92 -28.26
N SER A 465 5.09 -54.89 -27.54
CA SER A 465 3.78 -55.49 -27.84
C SER A 465 2.63 -54.91 -26.99
N ILE A 466 2.92 -53.93 -26.13
CA ILE A 466 1.94 -53.31 -25.24
C ILE A 466 1.17 -52.23 -26.02
N PRO A 467 -0.18 -52.31 -26.10
CA PRO A 467 -0.98 -51.23 -26.66
C PRO A 467 -0.72 -49.90 -25.94
N ALA A 468 -0.44 -48.82 -26.68
CA ALA A 468 -0.03 -47.52 -26.12
C ALA A 468 -0.99 -46.96 -25.05
N HIS A 469 -2.30 -47.23 -25.16
CA HIS A 469 -3.32 -46.82 -24.19
C HIS A 469 -3.18 -47.44 -22.79
N LEU A 470 -2.45 -48.55 -22.64
CA LEU A 470 -2.19 -49.19 -21.34
C LEU A 470 -0.94 -48.62 -20.63
N LEU A 471 -0.14 -47.81 -21.36
CA LEU A 471 1.05 -47.12 -20.85
C LEU A 471 0.84 -45.62 -20.68
N GLU A 472 -0.33 -45.10 -21.05
CA GLU A 472 -0.65 -43.68 -20.89
C GLU A 472 -0.54 -43.27 -19.41
N GLN A 473 0.23 -42.21 -19.18
CA GLN A 473 0.23 -41.53 -17.89
C GLN A 473 -1.20 -41.03 -17.64
N PRO A 474 -1.74 -41.15 -16.41
CA PRO A 474 -3.08 -40.64 -16.14
C PRO A 474 -3.09 -39.17 -16.51
N ASP A 475 -3.95 -38.82 -17.46
CA ASP A 475 -4.10 -37.45 -17.94
C ASP A 475 -4.78 -36.64 -16.83
N VAL A 476 -3.96 -36.16 -15.88
CA VAL A 476 -4.42 -35.50 -14.65
C VAL A 476 -5.35 -34.33 -14.97
N PHE A 477 -5.17 -33.69 -16.12
CA PHE A 477 -6.02 -32.59 -16.58
C PHE A 477 -7.37 -33.10 -17.09
N GLY A 478 -7.38 -34.16 -17.89
CA GLY A 478 -8.60 -34.84 -18.33
C GLY A 478 -9.38 -35.43 -17.15
N ASP A 479 -8.70 -36.08 -16.20
CA ASP A 479 -9.30 -36.67 -15.01
C ASP A 479 -9.80 -35.63 -14.01
N SER A 480 -9.09 -34.51 -13.85
CA SER A 480 -9.56 -33.41 -13.00
C SER A 480 -10.75 -32.69 -13.64
N ILE A 481 -10.79 -32.50 -14.95
CA ILE A 481 -11.95 -31.98 -15.68
C ILE A 481 -13.12 -32.96 -15.60
N ALA A 482 -12.89 -34.26 -15.80
CA ALA A 482 -13.91 -35.29 -15.67
C ALA A 482 -14.47 -35.35 -14.24
N LEU A 483 -13.62 -35.23 -13.23
CA LEU A 483 -14.03 -35.15 -11.82
C LEU A 483 -14.81 -33.85 -11.53
N LEU A 484 -14.43 -32.72 -12.14
CA LEU A 484 -15.14 -31.45 -12.01
C LEU A 484 -16.53 -31.51 -12.68
N ILE A 485 -16.60 -32.03 -13.91
CA ILE A 485 -17.85 -32.30 -14.63
C ILE A 485 -18.73 -33.27 -13.82
N HIS A 486 -18.13 -34.27 -13.19
CA HIS A 486 -18.86 -35.27 -12.40
C HIS A 486 -19.35 -34.71 -11.05
N VAL A 487 -18.58 -33.84 -10.39
CA VAL A 487 -19.00 -33.12 -9.18
C VAL A 487 -20.12 -32.13 -9.48
N VAL A 488 -20.11 -31.52 -10.67
CA VAL A 488 -21.17 -30.62 -11.15
C VAL A 488 -22.42 -31.38 -11.61
N SER A 489 -22.26 -32.59 -12.18
CA SER A 489 -23.39 -33.46 -12.50
C SER A 489 -23.88 -34.15 -11.23
N PHE A 490 -24.81 -33.51 -10.52
CA PHE A 490 -25.46 -34.00 -9.29
C PHE A 490 -26.11 -35.41 -9.37
N ASN A 491 -26.02 -36.13 -10.49
CA ASN A 491 -26.93 -37.24 -10.79
C ASN A 491 -26.34 -38.48 -11.48
N ARG A 492 -25.01 -38.71 -11.45
CA ARG A 492 -24.46 -40.00 -11.93
C ARG A 492 -23.71 -40.74 -10.83
N PRO A 493 -24.06 -42.00 -10.50
CA PRO A 493 -23.24 -42.84 -9.63
C PRO A 493 -21.99 -43.31 -10.39
N MET A 494 -20.86 -43.41 -9.69
CA MET A 494 -19.65 -44.03 -10.23
C MET A 494 -19.92 -45.49 -10.64
N PRO A 495 -19.41 -45.98 -11.79
CA PRO A 495 -19.51 -47.39 -12.14
C PRO A 495 -18.76 -48.22 -11.08
N GLY A 496 -19.48 -49.05 -10.33
CA GLY A 496 -18.89 -50.01 -9.38
C GLY A 496 -18.81 -49.59 -7.91
N ARG A 497 -19.34 -48.43 -7.50
CA ARG A 497 -19.43 -48.04 -6.07
C ARG A 497 -20.85 -47.58 -5.73
N ASN A 498 -21.60 -48.42 -5.00
CA ASN A 498 -22.91 -48.10 -4.42
C ASN A 498 -22.77 -47.04 -3.31
N ARG A 499 -22.59 -45.77 -3.70
CA ARG A 499 -22.67 -44.62 -2.79
C ARG A 499 -23.68 -43.63 -3.34
N LYS A 500 -24.72 -43.33 -2.55
CA LYS A 500 -25.38 -42.02 -2.62
C LYS A 500 -24.44 -41.05 -1.91
N THR A 501 -23.61 -40.30 -2.64
CA THR A 501 -22.94 -39.14 -2.05
C THR A 501 -24.03 -38.24 -1.49
N PRO A 502 -23.95 -37.74 -0.24
CA PRO A 502 -24.91 -36.74 0.21
C PRO A 502 -24.71 -35.52 -0.67
N GLY A 503 -25.70 -35.17 -1.50
CA GLY A 503 -25.62 -34.04 -2.43
C GLY A 503 -25.22 -32.72 -1.75
N ALA A 504 -25.47 -32.61 -0.43
CA ALA A 504 -25.01 -31.50 0.41
C ALA A 504 -23.48 -31.29 0.39
N LEU A 505 -22.67 -32.36 0.41
CA LEU A 505 -21.22 -32.25 0.48
C LEU A 505 -20.62 -31.82 -0.87
N GLN A 506 -21.19 -32.32 -1.97
CA GLN A 506 -20.88 -31.85 -3.33
C GLN A 506 -21.33 -30.39 -3.53
N ALA A 507 -22.50 -30.02 -3.01
CA ALA A 507 -22.99 -28.64 -3.05
C ALA A 507 -22.06 -27.66 -2.31
N VAL A 508 -21.46 -28.07 -1.18
CA VAL A 508 -20.50 -27.21 -0.46
C VAL A 508 -19.20 -27.05 -1.25
N VAL A 509 -18.66 -28.10 -1.89
CA VAL A 509 -17.46 -27.98 -2.74
C VAL A 509 -17.73 -27.05 -3.93
N VAL A 510 -18.90 -27.19 -4.58
CA VAL A 510 -19.35 -26.27 -5.63
C VAL A 510 -19.49 -24.85 -5.08
N GLY A 511 -20.03 -24.69 -3.87
CA GLY A 511 -20.14 -23.40 -3.19
C GLY A 511 -18.78 -22.72 -2.98
N VAL A 512 -17.76 -23.45 -2.52
CA VAL A 512 -16.40 -22.90 -2.34
C VAL A 512 -15.79 -22.51 -3.69
N ALA A 513 -15.98 -23.33 -4.74
CA ALA A 513 -15.53 -22.99 -6.09
C ALA A 513 -16.21 -21.71 -6.63
N LEU A 514 -17.52 -21.56 -6.40
CA LEU A 514 -18.27 -20.35 -6.75
C LEU A 514 -17.76 -19.12 -6.00
N VAL A 515 -17.36 -19.25 -4.72
CA VAL A 515 -16.76 -18.14 -3.96
C VAL A 515 -15.40 -17.73 -4.54
N LEU A 516 -14.57 -18.68 -4.99
CA LEU A 516 -13.28 -18.37 -5.64
C LEU A 516 -13.48 -17.68 -7.00
N VAL A 517 -14.45 -18.13 -7.80
CA VAL A 517 -14.83 -17.47 -9.07
C VAL A 517 -15.38 -16.08 -8.79
N TRP A 518 -16.25 -15.94 -7.79
CA TRP A 518 -16.78 -14.64 -7.38
C TRP A 518 -15.68 -13.69 -6.92
N GLN A 519 -14.68 -14.17 -6.17
CA GLN A 519 -13.51 -13.38 -5.78
C GLN A 519 -12.75 -12.86 -7.01
N LEU A 520 -12.53 -13.72 -8.02
CA LEU A 520 -11.84 -13.32 -9.25
C LEU A 520 -12.64 -12.28 -10.04
N LEU A 521 -13.96 -12.47 -10.19
CA LEU A 521 -14.85 -11.53 -10.87
C LEU A 521 -14.92 -10.18 -10.14
N HIS A 522 -15.04 -10.21 -8.81
CA HIS A 522 -15.00 -9.00 -7.96
C HIS A 522 -13.68 -8.27 -8.15
N ALA A 523 -12.55 -8.97 -7.99
CA ALA A 523 -11.23 -8.39 -8.12
C ALA A 523 -10.99 -7.77 -9.51
N SER A 524 -11.34 -8.49 -10.58
CA SER A 524 -11.19 -7.99 -11.95
C SER A 524 -12.11 -6.79 -12.21
N SER A 525 -13.33 -6.79 -11.68
CA SER A 525 -14.28 -5.69 -11.84
C SER A 525 -13.77 -4.42 -11.12
N VAL A 526 -13.30 -4.56 -9.87
CA VAL A 526 -12.76 -3.44 -9.10
C VAL A 526 -11.46 -2.91 -9.75
N ALA A 527 -10.56 -3.80 -10.18
CA ALA A 527 -9.34 -3.41 -10.87
C ALA A 527 -9.62 -2.60 -12.14
N ASN A 528 -10.57 -3.02 -12.97
CA ASN A 528 -10.89 -2.39 -14.24
C ASN A 528 -11.82 -1.15 -14.14
N ARG A 529 -12.63 -1.03 -13.09
CA ARG A 529 -13.60 0.08 -12.97
C ARG A 529 -13.19 1.15 -11.96
N ALA A 530 -12.44 0.77 -10.93
CA ALA A 530 -12.11 1.68 -9.83
C ALA A 530 -10.63 2.08 -9.79
N TYR A 531 -9.71 1.15 -10.10
CA TYR A 531 -8.27 1.38 -9.94
C TYR A 531 -7.50 1.58 -11.24
N SER A 532 -8.12 1.40 -12.42
CA SER A 532 -7.47 1.65 -13.73
C SER A 532 -7.70 3.07 -14.28
N SER A 533 -8.28 3.97 -13.47
CA SER A 533 -8.44 5.37 -13.85
C SER A 533 -7.13 6.15 -13.72
N THR A 534 -6.99 7.24 -14.49
CA THR A 534 -5.82 8.13 -14.38
C THR A 534 -6.21 9.44 -13.71
N SER A 535 -5.28 10.03 -12.97
CA SER A 535 -5.45 11.37 -12.38
C SER A 535 -5.12 12.51 -13.33
N LEU A 536 -4.65 12.22 -14.54
CA LEU A 536 -4.24 13.23 -15.54
C LEU A 536 -5.35 13.56 -16.52
N VAL A 537 -6.24 12.61 -16.74
CA VAL A 537 -7.31 12.71 -17.72
C VAL A 537 -8.63 12.56 -16.99
N HIS A 538 -9.54 13.50 -17.22
CA HIS A 538 -10.86 13.45 -16.61
C HIS A 538 -11.88 12.84 -17.57
N GLU A 539 -12.51 11.75 -17.14
CA GLU A 539 -13.63 11.16 -17.86
C GLU A 539 -14.95 11.73 -17.35
N SER A 540 -15.75 12.28 -18.26
CA SER A 540 -17.13 12.67 -17.99
C SER A 540 -18.05 11.81 -18.84
N ARG A 541 -18.98 11.11 -18.18
CA ARG A 541 -19.98 10.29 -18.87
C ARG A 541 -21.32 11.02 -18.91
N ASN A 542 -21.80 11.28 -20.12
CA ASN A 542 -23.12 11.87 -20.30
C ASN A 542 -24.19 10.88 -19.85
N ARG A 543 -24.99 11.26 -18.84
CA ARG A 543 -26.03 10.40 -18.24
C ARG A 543 -27.13 10.00 -19.22
N THR A 544 -27.39 10.80 -20.25
CA THR A 544 -28.53 10.60 -21.17
C THR A 544 -28.13 9.83 -22.43
N THR A 545 -26.95 10.12 -23.00
CA THR A 545 -26.46 9.45 -24.22
C THR A 545 -25.54 8.28 -23.93
N GLY A 546 -25.02 8.18 -22.71
CA GLY A 546 -24.02 7.18 -22.32
C GLY A 546 -22.63 7.41 -22.92
N ALA A 547 -22.45 8.46 -23.73
CA ALA A 547 -21.18 8.81 -24.35
C ALA A 547 -20.15 9.26 -23.29
N GLU A 548 -18.94 8.74 -23.41
CA GLU A 548 -17.79 9.11 -22.58
C GLU A 548 -17.00 10.20 -23.29
N ILE A 549 -16.86 11.34 -22.62
CA ILE A 549 -16.05 12.47 -23.06
C ILE A 549 -14.81 12.48 -22.19
N VAL A 550 -13.65 12.56 -22.83
CA VAL A 550 -12.35 12.49 -22.19
C VAL A 550 -11.71 13.88 -22.28
N HIS A 551 -11.49 14.52 -21.14
CA HIS A 551 -10.89 15.85 -21.04
C HIS A 551 -9.41 15.72 -20.62
N ASP A 552 -8.52 16.27 -21.45
CA ASP A 552 -7.07 16.20 -21.25
C ASP A 552 -6.42 17.54 -20.86
N ASP A 553 -7.21 18.36 -20.18
CA ASP A 553 -6.91 19.75 -19.81
C ASP A 553 -5.62 19.91 -18.99
N PHE A 554 -5.28 18.93 -18.15
CA PHE A 554 -4.05 18.98 -17.34
C PHE A 554 -2.80 18.96 -18.22
N ARG A 555 -2.73 18.04 -19.18
CA ARG A 555 -1.56 17.92 -20.07
C ARG A 555 -1.49 19.10 -21.03
N GLU A 556 -2.64 19.59 -21.49
CA GLU A 556 -2.72 20.82 -22.28
C GLU A 556 -2.12 22.01 -21.51
N ALA A 557 -2.58 22.25 -20.28
CA ALA A 557 -2.11 23.35 -19.45
C ALA A 557 -0.62 23.24 -19.07
N PHE A 558 -0.15 22.04 -18.71
CA PHE A 558 1.27 21.80 -18.45
C PHE A 558 2.12 21.99 -19.71
N GLY A 559 1.62 21.56 -20.87
CA GLY A 559 2.25 21.78 -22.17
C GLY A 559 2.34 23.26 -22.52
N TRP A 560 1.28 24.03 -22.24
CA TRP A 560 1.25 25.47 -22.44
C TRP A 560 2.30 26.17 -21.55
N LEU A 561 2.32 25.88 -20.24
CA LEU A 561 3.31 26.44 -19.32
C LEU A 561 4.73 26.14 -19.78
N ARG A 562 4.99 24.90 -20.22
CA ARG A 562 6.32 24.48 -20.63
C ARG A 562 6.87 25.23 -21.84
N HIS A 563 6.02 25.59 -22.80
CA HIS A 563 6.46 26.20 -24.06
C HIS A 563 6.27 27.72 -24.11
N ASN A 564 5.36 28.29 -23.32
CA ASN A 564 4.97 29.71 -23.42
C ASN A 564 5.38 30.58 -22.22
N SER A 565 5.99 30.00 -21.17
CA SER A 565 6.53 30.76 -20.04
C SER A 565 8.06 30.73 -20.00
N ALA A 566 8.68 31.68 -19.29
CA ALA A 566 10.13 31.71 -19.12
C ALA A 566 10.63 30.46 -18.36
N PRO A 567 11.84 29.92 -18.64
CA PRO A 567 12.34 28.70 -17.99
C PRO A 567 12.50 28.79 -16.47
N ASP A 568 12.74 30.00 -15.96
CA ASP A 568 12.89 30.35 -14.55
C ASP A 568 11.59 30.87 -13.91
N ALA A 569 10.49 30.87 -14.67
CA ALA A 569 9.20 31.36 -14.18
C ALA A 569 8.73 30.56 -12.95
N VAL A 570 8.25 31.31 -11.96
CA VAL A 570 7.81 30.78 -10.68
C VAL A 570 6.29 30.63 -10.67
N VAL A 571 5.81 29.41 -10.46
CA VAL A 571 4.38 29.07 -10.46
C VAL A 571 3.91 28.83 -9.03
N LEU A 572 2.87 29.58 -8.63
CA LEU A 572 2.12 29.33 -7.41
C LEU A 572 0.93 28.41 -7.71
N SER A 573 0.82 27.34 -6.95
CA SER A 573 -0.30 26.40 -6.97
C SER A 573 -0.58 25.89 -5.57
N TRP A 574 -1.70 25.20 -5.37
CA TRP A 574 -1.85 24.36 -4.18
C TRP A 574 -0.82 23.23 -4.15
N TRP A 575 -0.53 22.71 -2.96
CA TRP A 575 0.56 21.75 -2.75
C TRP A 575 0.34 20.41 -3.48
N ASP A 576 -0.91 20.01 -3.74
CA ASP A 576 -1.27 18.77 -4.44
C ASP A 576 -0.62 18.62 -5.83
N TYR A 577 -0.42 19.73 -6.54
CA TYR A 577 -0.03 19.72 -7.95
C TYR A 577 1.48 19.97 -8.16
N GLY A 578 2.25 20.21 -7.09
CA GLY A 578 3.64 20.66 -7.19
C GLY A 578 4.54 19.65 -7.92
N TYR A 579 4.35 18.35 -7.67
CA TYR A 579 5.11 17.30 -8.39
C TYR A 579 4.74 17.20 -9.88
N GLN A 580 3.47 17.37 -10.23
CA GLN A 580 3.04 17.35 -11.62
C GLN A 580 3.55 18.56 -12.38
N LEU A 581 3.49 19.77 -11.79
CA LEU A 581 4.02 21.00 -12.38
C LEU A 581 5.54 20.90 -12.62
N SER A 582 6.29 20.45 -11.62
CA SER A 582 7.75 20.32 -11.76
C SER A 582 8.17 19.22 -12.75
N SER A 583 7.39 18.14 -12.90
CA SER A 583 7.67 17.03 -13.83
C SER A 583 7.23 17.35 -15.27
N TYR A 584 5.96 17.71 -15.48
CA TYR A 584 5.38 17.93 -16.81
C TYR A 584 5.67 19.31 -17.37
N ALA A 585 5.35 20.37 -16.61
CA ALA A 585 5.55 21.75 -17.04
C ALA A 585 7.03 22.17 -16.95
N ASN A 586 7.82 21.47 -16.11
CA ASN A 586 9.26 21.74 -15.90
C ASN A 586 9.50 23.21 -15.55
N ARG A 587 8.80 23.68 -14.50
CA ARG A 587 8.88 25.04 -13.94
C ARG A 587 9.11 25.00 -12.44
N THR A 588 9.56 26.14 -11.91
CA THR A 588 9.83 26.32 -10.49
C THR A 588 8.52 26.44 -9.71
N VAL A 589 8.38 25.67 -8.63
CA VAL A 589 7.16 25.63 -7.80
C VAL A 589 7.43 26.12 -6.37
N LEU A 590 6.48 26.85 -5.79
CA LEU A 590 6.58 27.37 -4.41
C LEU A 590 6.43 26.28 -3.36
N VAL A 591 5.47 25.37 -3.55
CA VAL A 591 5.11 24.32 -2.60
C VAL A 591 4.98 22.99 -3.35
N ASP A 592 5.29 21.88 -2.68
CA ASP A 592 5.17 20.53 -3.25
C ASP A 592 4.43 19.56 -2.29
N ASN A 593 4.16 18.35 -2.78
CA ASN A 593 3.41 17.33 -2.05
C ASN A 593 4.14 16.73 -0.84
N ASN A 594 5.43 17.04 -0.62
CA ASN A 594 6.16 16.52 0.54
C ASN A 594 5.67 17.16 1.85
N THR A 595 5.12 18.37 1.79
CA THR A 595 4.57 19.09 2.95
C THR A 595 5.50 19.23 4.16
N TRP A 596 6.81 19.39 3.93
CA TRP A 596 7.79 19.44 5.03
C TRP A 596 7.82 20.80 5.78
N ASN A 597 7.40 21.89 5.13
CA ASN A 597 7.31 23.21 5.75
C ASN A 597 5.86 23.75 5.73
N ASN A 598 5.18 23.60 6.86
CA ASN A 598 3.78 23.98 7.03
C ASN A 598 3.55 25.49 6.93
N THR A 599 4.51 26.32 7.38
CA THR A 599 4.40 27.78 7.33
C THR A 599 4.38 28.30 5.91
N HIS A 600 5.16 27.68 5.02
CA HIS A 600 5.20 28.05 3.60
C HIS A 600 3.87 27.69 2.90
N ILE A 601 3.31 26.51 3.20
CA ILE A 601 1.98 26.12 2.68
C ILE A 601 0.88 27.02 3.24
N ALA A 602 0.92 27.36 4.53
CA ALA A 602 -0.01 28.28 5.14
C ALA A 602 0.04 29.68 4.51
N THR A 603 1.22 30.09 4.01
CA THR A 603 1.37 31.35 3.27
C THR A 603 0.64 31.30 1.93
N VAL A 604 0.71 30.19 1.19
CA VAL A 604 -0.09 29.97 -0.02
C VAL A 604 -1.59 29.98 0.30
N GLY A 605 -2.03 29.30 1.36
CA GLY A 605 -3.42 29.34 1.83
C GLY A 605 -3.89 30.76 2.17
N ARG A 606 -3.04 31.55 2.84
CA ARG A 606 -3.29 32.96 3.17
C ARG A 606 -3.44 33.83 1.92
N VAL A 607 -2.61 33.62 0.89
CA VAL A 607 -2.71 34.36 -0.39
C VAL A 607 -4.09 34.13 -1.02
N PHE A 608 -4.53 32.88 -1.11
CA PHE A 608 -5.83 32.54 -1.70
C PHE A 608 -7.02 33.01 -0.86
N ALA A 609 -6.88 33.09 0.45
CA ALA A 609 -7.89 33.59 1.37
C ALA A 609 -7.97 35.13 1.44
N SER A 610 -6.95 35.84 0.97
CA SER A 610 -6.87 37.30 1.06
C SER A 610 -7.54 38.00 -0.13
N THR A 611 -7.84 39.30 0.02
CA THR A 611 -8.24 40.13 -1.12
C THR A 611 -7.06 40.36 -2.06
N GLU A 612 -7.35 40.75 -3.31
CA GLU A 612 -6.33 40.99 -4.34
C GLU A 612 -5.22 41.95 -3.85
N ALA A 613 -5.59 43.09 -3.26
CA ALA A 613 -4.64 44.08 -2.75
C ALA A 613 -3.76 43.56 -1.60
N ALA A 614 -4.28 42.64 -0.77
CA ALA A 614 -3.52 42.05 0.34
C ALA A 614 -2.63 40.87 -0.11
N ALA A 615 -3.02 40.17 -1.18
CA ALA A 615 -2.25 39.05 -1.73
C ALA A 615 -1.02 39.50 -2.53
N VAL A 616 -1.13 40.60 -3.28
CA VAL A 616 -0.08 41.10 -4.19
C VAL A 616 1.27 41.33 -3.48
N PRO A 617 1.37 42.02 -2.32
CA PRO A 617 2.65 42.19 -1.63
C PRO A 617 3.34 40.87 -1.26
N ILE A 618 2.56 39.83 -0.92
CA ILE A 618 3.07 38.50 -0.58
C ILE A 618 3.59 37.79 -1.85
N LEU A 619 2.86 37.91 -2.96
CA LEU A 619 3.28 37.33 -4.24
C LEU A 619 4.57 37.97 -4.77
N HIS A 620 4.72 39.29 -4.58
CA HIS A 620 5.93 40.01 -4.96
C HIS A 620 7.14 39.62 -4.09
N SER A 621 6.96 39.47 -2.78
CA SER A 621 8.05 39.05 -1.91
C SER A 621 8.53 37.61 -2.21
N LEU A 622 7.65 36.78 -2.75
CA LEU A 622 7.94 35.41 -3.20
C LEU A 622 8.28 35.33 -4.70
N ASN A 623 8.39 36.45 -5.40
CA ASN A 623 8.71 36.56 -6.84
C ASN A 623 7.86 35.63 -7.73
N VAL A 624 6.55 35.54 -7.47
CA VAL A 624 5.61 34.70 -8.24
C VAL A 624 5.28 35.35 -9.58
N ASP A 625 5.33 34.56 -10.66
CA ASP A 625 4.96 35.01 -12.01
C ASP A 625 3.56 34.55 -12.43
N TYR A 626 3.26 33.28 -12.17
CA TYR A 626 2.02 32.64 -12.59
C TYR A 626 1.28 32.01 -11.41
N VAL A 627 -0.05 32.03 -11.48
CA VAL A 627 -0.94 31.33 -10.55
C VAL A 627 -1.69 30.25 -11.32
N PHE A 628 -1.53 29.00 -10.89
CA PHE A 628 -2.19 27.82 -11.45
C PHE A 628 -3.35 27.40 -10.55
N LEU A 629 -4.53 27.22 -11.14
CA LEU A 629 -5.77 26.91 -10.43
C LEU A 629 -6.56 25.79 -11.12
N LEU A 630 -7.20 24.95 -10.33
CA LEU A 630 -8.23 24.03 -10.80
C LEU A 630 -9.63 24.61 -10.58
N PHE A 631 -10.43 24.60 -11.64
CA PHE A 631 -11.81 25.07 -11.63
C PHE A 631 -12.74 24.04 -12.28
N GLY A 632 -13.60 23.41 -11.50
CA GLY A 632 -14.48 22.36 -12.02
C GLY A 632 -15.88 22.82 -12.41
N GLY A 633 -16.19 24.12 -12.26
CA GLY A 633 -17.56 24.61 -12.37
C GLY A 633 -18.17 24.49 -13.77
N ALA A 634 -17.35 24.54 -14.83
CA ALA A 634 -17.81 24.42 -16.22
C ALA A 634 -18.05 22.96 -16.64
N SER A 635 -17.13 22.07 -16.31
CA SER A 635 -17.13 20.65 -16.70
C SER A 635 -17.90 19.75 -15.74
N GLY A 636 -18.11 20.20 -14.50
CA GLY A 636 -18.62 19.36 -13.40
C GLY A 636 -17.53 18.50 -12.75
N TYR A 637 -16.25 18.88 -12.91
CA TYR A 637 -15.13 18.21 -12.26
C TYR A 637 -15.16 18.47 -10.74
N GLY A 638 -15.28 17.40 -9.96
CA GLY A 638 -15.23 17.49 -8.50
C GLY A 638 -13.80 17.55 -7.96
N GLY A 639 -13.62 18.11 -6.76
CA GLY A 639 -12.29 18.21 -6.14
C GLY A 639 -11.43 19.33 -6.75
N ASP A 640 -12.08 20.37 -7.26
CA ASP A 640 -11.42 21.61 -7.65
C ASP A 640 -10.89 22.37 -6.42
N ASP A 641 -10.17 23.48 -6.64
CA ASP A 641 -9.55 24.22 -5.52
C ASP A 641 -10.59 24.89 -4.60
N LEU A 642 -11.78 25.16 -5.12
CA LEU A 642 -12.90 25.69 -4.34
C LEU A 642 -13.49 24.64 -3.39
N ASP A 643 -13.55 23.35 -3.77
CA ASP A 643 -13.98 22.26 -2.87
C ASP A 643 -12.96 22.06 -1.74
N LYS A 644 -11.69 22.28 -2.04
CA LYS A 644 -10.58 22.18 -1.08
C LYS A 644 -10.40 23.44 -0.22
N PHE A 645 -11.09 24.54 -0.53
CA PHE A 645 -10.82 25.84 0.08
C PHE A 645 -10.96 25.87 1.61
N SER A 646 -11.85 25.04 2.17
CA SER A 646 -11.96 24.89 3.63
C SER A 646 -10.63 24.45 4.28
N TRP A 647 -9.83 23.63 3.60
CA TRP A 647 -8.50 23.22 4.06
C TRP A 647 -7.47 24.34 3.92
N PHE A 648 -7.55 25.16 2.87
CA PHE A 648 -6.68 26.33 2.69
C PHE A 648 -6.83 27.26 3.91
N LEU A 649 -8.07 27.52 4.29
CA LEU A 649 -8.42 28.37 5.43
C LEU A 649 -7.95 27.76 6.76
N ARG A 650 -8.22 26.47 7.01
CA ARG A 650 -7.79 25.81 8.27
C ARG A 650 -6.28 25.79 8.43
N ILE A 651 -5.54 25.52 7.36
CA ILE A 651 -4.07 25.49 7.38
C ILE A 651 -3.51 26.90 7.59
N ALA A 652 -4.08 27.89 6.89
CA ALA A 652 -3.67 29.29 7.03
C ALA A 652 -3.98 29.84 8.43
N GLN A 653 -5.17 29.59 8.97
CA GLN A 653 -5.59 30.02 10.31
C GLN A 653 -4.71 29.41 11.42
N GLY A 654 -4.28 28.15 11.25
CA GLY A 654 -3.41 27.49 12.22
C GLY A 654 -2.04 28.17 12.41
N VAL A 655 -1.57 28.92 11.41
CA VAL A 655 -0.29 29.65 11.45
C VAL A 655 -0.48 31.17 11.57
N PHE A 656 -1.52 31.72 10.93
CA PHE A 656 -1.81 33.15 10.86
C PHE A 656 -3.24 33.48 11.36
N PRO A 657 -3.55 33.21 12.63
CA PRO A 657 -4.91 33.34 13.17
C PRO A 657 -5.44 34.78 13.12
N ASP A 658 -4.55 35.78 13.20
CA ASP A 658 -4.92 37.21 13.17
C ASP A 658 -5.40 37.69 11.79
N THR A 659 -4.99 36.98 10.72
CA THR A 659 -5.21 37.44 9.34
C THR A 659 -6.27 36.62 8.61
N VAL A 660 -6.35 35.32 8.89
CA VAL A 660 -7.32 34.41 8.26
C VAL A 660 -8.23 33.87 9.34
N ASP A 661 -9.48 34.34 9.31
CA ASP A 661 -10.53 33.89 10.20
C ASP A 661 -11.52 33.03 9.42
N LEU A 662 -11.56 31.74 9.76
CA LEU A 662 -12.40 30.74 9.10
C LEU A 662 -13.88 31.10 9.17
N ASP A 663 -14.35 31.66 10.29
CA ASP A 663 -15.77 31.93 10.53
C ASP A 663 -16.33 32.99 9.58
N LYS A 664 -15.47 33.86 9.03
CA LYS A 664 -15.86 34.86 8.02
C LYS A 664 -16.22 34.24 6.67
N PHE A 665 -15.76 33.03 6.38
CA PHE A 665 -15.97 32.35 5.11
C PHE A 665 -17.08 31.30 5.17
N LEU A 666 -17.49 30.86 6.35
CA LEU A 666 -18.44 29.77 6.52
C LEU A 666 -19.89 30.28 6.62
N VAL A 667 -20.80 29.62 5.90
CA VAL A 667 -22.25 29.73 6.04
C VAL A 667 -22.76 28.39 6.56
N ASN A 668 -23.38 28.37 7.74
CA ASN A 668 -23.84 27.14 8.41
C ASN A 668 -22.74 26.07 8.57
N GLY A 669 -21.48 26.49 8.75
CA GLY A 669 -20.33 25.59 8.91
C GLY A 669 -19.67 25.11 7.61
N TYR A 670 -20.13 25.57 6.44
CA TYR A 670 -19.57 25.21 5.13
C TYR A 670 -19.13 26.44 4.34
N ALA A 671 -18.02 26.34 3.61
CA ALA A 671 -17.59 27.38 2.68
C ALA A 671 -18.49 27.33 1.43
N ASP A 672 -19.48 28.22 1.38
CA ASP A 672 -20.40 28.31 0.26
C ASP A 672 -19.84 29.29 -0.78
N ALA A 673 -19.78 28.87 -2.04
CA ALA A 673 -19.36 29.68 -3.17
C ALA A 673 -20.55 30.13 -4.05
N GLY A 674 -21.80 29.86 -3.66
CA GLY A 674 -23.00 30.27 -4.41
C GLY A 674 -23.46 31.70 -4.13
N GLU A 675 -24.72 32.02 -4.47
CA GLU A 675 -25.31 33.34 -4.20
C GLU A 675 -25.28 33.73 -2.70
N SER A 676 -25.47 32.75 -1.82
CA SER A 676 -25.41 32.88 -0.36
C SER A 676 -23.99 33.03 0.22
N ALA A 677 -22.95 33.01 -0.62
CA ALA A 677 -21.57 33.18 -0.17
C ALA A 677 -21.37 34.50 0.60
N THR A 678 -20.54 34.45 1.65
CA THR A 678 -20.21 35.61 2.48
C THR A 678 -19.48 36.68 1.66
N ALA A 679 -19.46 37.92 2.16
CA ALA A 679 -18.70 39.00 1.53
C ALA A 679 -17.20 38.65 1.44
N ALA A 680 -16.63 38.06 2.50
CA ALA A 680 -15.24 37.61 2.51
C ALA A 680 -14.95 36.56 1.43
N MET A 681 -15.86 35.60 1.22
CA MET A 681 -15.72 34.60 0.15
C MET A 681 -15.77 35.26 -1.24
N LYS A 682 -16.69 36.20 -1.47
CA LYS A 682 -16.82 36.88 -2.77
C LYS A 682 -15.64 37.80 -3.10
N GLU A 683 -14.93 38.28 -2.08
CA GLU A 683 -13.79 39.20 -2.23
C GLU A 683 -12.43 38.51 -2.27
N CYS A 684 -12.35 37.24 -1.85
CA CYS A 684 -11.09 36.51 -1.80
C CYS A 684 -10.52 36.24 -3.19
N LEU A 685 -9.19 36.10 -3.26
CA LEU A 685 -8.46 35.92 -4.51
C LEU A 685 -8.88 34.63 -5.22
N LEU A 686 -9.04 33.52 -4.50
CA LEU A 686 -9.41 32.24 -5.10
C LEU A 686 -10.76 32.35 -5.83
N TYR A 687 -11.79 32.91 -5.17
CA TYR A 687 -13.11 33.08 -5.77
C TYR A 687 -13.06 33.94 -7.03
N LYS A 688 -12.35 35.08 -6.97
CA LYS A 688 -12.22 36.00 -8.10
C LYS A 688 -11.52 35.37 -9.30
N LEU A 689 -10.43 34.64 -9.08
CA LEU A 689 -9.70 33.98 -10.16
C LEU A 689 -10.49 32.81 -10.75
N SER A 690 -11.11 31.97 -9.91
CA SER A 690 -11.90 30.82 -10.37
C SER A 690 -13.11 31.23 -11.21
N TYR A 691 -13.86 32.27 -10.80
CA TYR A 691 -15.08 32.72 -11.49
C TYR A 691 -14.87 33.90 -12.47
N TYR A 692 -13.63 34.27 -12.78
CA TYR A 692 -13.36 35.33 -13.77
C TYR A 692 -14.00 35.01 -15.12
N ARG A 693 -14.84 35.92 -15.66
CA ARG A 693 -15.62 35.75 -16.91
C ARG A 693 -16.59 34.56 -16.93
N PHE A 694 -16.87 33.94 -15.78
CA PHE A 694 -17.80 32.81 -15.71
C PHE A 694 -19.27 33.27 -15.82
N ASP A 695 -19.55 34.55 -15.61
CA ASP A 695 -20.86 35.18 -15.79
C ASP A 695 -21.35 35.18 -17.25
N GLU A 696 -20.43 35.13 -18.22
CA GLU A 696 -20.76 35.01 -19.64
C GLU A 696 -20.87 33.56 -20.12
N TYR A 697 -20.35 32.61 -19.33
CA TYR A 697 -20.30 31.20 -19.69
C TYR A 697 -21.70 30.55 -19.67
N VAL A 698 -22.01 29.82 -20.73
CA VAL A 698 -23.26 29.06 -20.89
C VAL A 698 -22.95 27.57 -20.84
N ALA A 699 -23.31 26.93 -19.73
CA ALA A 699 -22.99 25.53 -19.47
C ALA A 699 -23.73 24.51 -20.35
N ASP A 700 -24.94 24.86 -20.81
CA ASP A 700 -25.76 24.01 -21.67
C ASP A 700 -26.37 24.87 -22.80
N PRO A 701 -26.03 24.60 -24.08
CA PRO A 701 -26.62 25.31 -25.21
C PRO A 701 -28.15 25.16 -25.28
N THR A 702 -28.71 24.09 -24.72
CA THR A 702 -30.15 23.80 -24.73
C THR A 702 -30.91 24.51 -23.60
N LYS A 703 -30.22 24.92 -22.54
CA LYS A 703 -30.76 25.68 -21.41
C LYS A 703 -29.80 26.81 -21.07
N PRO A 704 -29.97 28.02 -21.63
CA PRO A 704 -29.02 29.12 -21.51
C PRO A 704 -29.08 29.77 -20.12
N VAL A 705 -28.70 29.02 -19.09
CA VAL A 705 -28.45 29.55 -17.75
C VAL A 705 -26.99 29.99 -17.72
N LYS A 706 -26.79 31.31 -17.69
CA LYS A 706 -25.46 31.92 -17.60
C LYS A 706 -24.90 31.77 -16.19
N GLY A 707 -23.58 31.54 -16.08
CA GLY A 707 -22.89 31.48 -14.79
C GLY A 707 -23.40 30.36 -13.88
N PHE A 708 -23.76 29.21 -14.43
CA PHE A 708 -24.20 28.05 -13.65
C PHE A 708 -23.02 27.11 -13.36
N ASP A 709 -22.67 26.95 -12.08
CA ASP A 709 -21.64 26.02 -11.64
C ASP A 709 -22.21 24.59 -11.59
N ARG A 710 -21.74 23.73 -12.50
CA ARG A 710 -22.16 22.32 -12.63
C ARG A 710 -21.59 21.42 -11.53
N ASN A 711 -20.45 21.75 -10.94
CA ASN A 711 -19.90 20.97 -9.84
C ASN A 711 -20.77 21.18 -8.58
N ARG A 712 -21.06 22.44 -8.25
CA ARG A 712 -21.81 22.82 -7.03
C ARG A 712 -23.33 22.85 -7.21
N GLN A 713 -23.82 22.78 -8.45
CA GLN A 713 -25.25 22.89 -8.80
C GLN A 713 -25.87 24.19 -8.29
N ARG A 714 -25.16 25.31 -8.44
CA ARG A 714 -25.58 26.63 -7.98
C ARG A 714 -25.37 27.67 -9.07
N GLN A 715 -26.29 28.63 -9.14
CA GLN A 715 -26.09 29.83 -9.94
C GLN A 715 -25.08 30.74 -9.23
N GLN A 716 -24.18 31.32 -10.02
CA GLN A 716 -23.16 32.24 -9.54
C GLN A 716 -23.57 33.69 -9.74
N ARG A 717 -22.77 34.58 -9.14
CA ARG A 717 -22.91 36.02 -9.30
C ARG A 717 -22.97 36.40 -10.77
N THR A 718 -23.98 37.19 -11.14
CA THR A 718 -24.23 37.64 -12.52
C THR A 718 -23.49 38.93 -12.90
N SER A 719 -22.91 39.64 -11.93
CA SER A 719 -22.12 40.84 -12.23
C SER A 719 -20.66 40.49 -12.51
N PRO A 720 -20.01 41.17 -13.47
CA PRO A 720 -18.66 40.84 -13.90
C PRO A 720 -17.64 41.01 -12.78
N ILE A 721 -16.64 40.12 -12.77
CA ILE A 721 -15.48 40.20 -11.88
C ILE A 721 -14.35 40.89 -12.64
N HIS A 722 -13.84 41.99 -12.09
CA HIS A 722 -12.67 42.68 -12.62
C HIS A 722 -11.43 42.33 -11.80
N LEU A 723 -10.35 41.95 -12.48
CA LEU A 723 -9.03 41.72 -11.92
C LEU A 723 -8.15 42.94 -12.23
N SER A 724 -7.45 43.46 -11.21
CA SER A 724 -6.64 44.67 -11.31
C SER A 724 -5.16 44.36 -11.50
N HIS A 725 -4.65 43.35 -10.79
CA HIS A 725 -3.25 42.93 -10.75
C HIS A 725 -3.00 41.60 -11.46
N PHE A 726 -4.03 40.89 -11.92
CA PHE A 726 -3.90 39.60 -12.60
C PHE A 726 -4.44 39.65 -14.04
N GLU A 727 -3.80 38.90 -14.92
CA GLU A 727 -4.22 38.70 -16.30
C GLU A 727 -4.41 37.21 -16.58
N GLU A 728 -5.56 36.85 -17.16
CA GLU A 728 -5.80 35.50 -17.65
C GLU A 728 -4.95 35.26 -18.91
N VAL A 729 -4.05 34.28 -18.86
CA VAL A 729 -3.16 33.95 -19.98
C VAL A 729 -3.49 32.62 -20.65
N PHE A 730 -4.17 31.72 -19.92
CA PHE A 730 -4.61 30.43 -20.45
C PHE A 730 -5.77 29.87 -19.63
N THR A 731 -6.76 29.31 -20.31
CA THR A 731 -7.84 28.50 -19.73
C THR A 731 -8.05 27.31 -20.67
N SER A 732 -8.09 26.11 -20.11
CA SER A 732 -8.22 24.86 -20.87
C SER A 732 -9.59 24.71 -21.55
N GLU A 733 -9.71 23.77 -22.50
CA GLU A 733 -10.93 23.57 -23.28
C GLU A 733 -12.19 23.36 -22.41
N ALA A 734 -12.12 22.48 -21.40
CA ALA A 734 -13.23 22.24 -20.48
C ALA A 734 -13.20 23.11 -19.22
N TRP A 735 -12.34 24.15 -19.23
CA TRP A 735 -12.09 25.09 -18.14
C TRP A 735 -11.66 24.44 -16.82
N ILE A 736 -11.15 23.20 -16.86
CA ILE A 736 -10.65 22.49 -15.65
C ILE A 736 -9.43 23.20 -15.07
N VAL A 737 -8.57 23.75 -15.92
CA VAL A 737 -7.33 24.43 -15.52
C VAL A 737 -7.34 25.87 -15.98
N ARG A 738 -7.00 26.78 -15.07
CA ARG A 738 -6.85 28.21 -15.37
C ARG A 738 -5.50 28.72 -14.90
N ILE A 739 -4.87 29.55 -15.72
CA ILE A 739 -3.55 30.12 -15.45
C ILE A 739 -3.62 31.63 -15.60
N PHE A 740 -3.19 32.31 -14.53
CA PHE A 740 -3.14 33.76 -14.46
C PHE A 740 -1.70 34.22 -14.32
N LYS A 741 -1.36 35.35 -14.93
CA LYS A 741 -0.07 36.04 -14.82
C LYS A 741 -0.22 37.26 -13.90
N LEU A 742 0.74 37.43 -13.00
CA LEU A 742 0.81 38.62 -12.15
C LEU A 742 1.36 39.82 -12.94
N ARG A 743 0.63 40.94 -12.93
CA ARG A 743 1.05 42.19 -13.55
C ARG A 743 1.99 42.94 -12.61
N ARG A 744 3.27 43.04 -13.01
CA ARG A 744 4.29 43.76 -12.23
C ARG A 744 4.21 45.28 -12.42
N ASP A 745 3.56 45.75 -13.48
CA ASP A 745 3.64 47.14 -13.94
C ASP A 745 2.70 48.12 -13.21
N ILE A 746 1.81 47.63 -12.34
CA ILE A 746 0.69 48.41 -11.74
C ILE A 746 0.99 48.87 -10.30
N LEU A 747 2.22 48.64 -9.79
CA LEU A 747 2.59 48.92 -8.40
C LEU A 747 3.41 50.20 -8.18
N HIS A 748 3.54 51.04 -9.22
CA HIS A 748 4.17 52.35 -9.13
C HIS A 748 3.15 53.49 -9.06
#